data_AF-A0A2K9LPM8-F1
#
_entry.id   AF-A0A2K9LPM8-F1
#
_cell.length_a   1.000
_cell.length_b   1.000
_cell.length_c   1.000
_cell.angle_alpha   90.00
_cell.angle_beta   90.00
_cell.angle_gamma   90.00
#
_symmetry.space_group_name_H-M   'P 1'
#
loop_
_entity.id
_entity.type
_entity.pdbx_description
1 polymer ?
#
loop_
_entity_poly.entity_id
_entity_poly.type
_entity_poly.pdbx_seq_one_letter_code
_entity_poly.pdbx_strand_id
1 'polypeptide(L)'
;MHTSQKNWALPPILGLLLLLLEATCFANSINISNTPAWVTPLVVPPTIEYPESEIQNGIYYLFLDVQVRANPQQPSEVFQHYAEHIVNQNGVEEHSQINISYDPAYETVQLHTLALIRKGTRIDKIPTADMKILQREDEMSNLIYNGEHTLNIILDDVRVGDTIEYSFTRNGENPVYRNIFGFGHYLNWSVPVGQLKLRILWNKPTELHYKLTHSSLAVTQNKTPQGIEYSINTKNIAPIHKEDSTPDWFDPWGSVHFSESKDWQQVADWGASLYESVWLSNEEMDALVNDINNTTDTDEERISKALRFVQDEIRYLGIELGENSHKPSTAFETFQRRYGDCKDKTVVLITLLNKLGVEAYPALVNTDLGEQLAKRLPSNRAFDHVITYVNHNGKTWWLDPTRTYQHGLIDYIHQPDFGMALVLRPGTSQLVEMAPNNTQFGLEVMDRFVLKRDTNLPVLFTTSSIYEGWNAERQRNQLASNGQSKLQQQYLDFFEYYYPDIQVRQDIAIKDDQRENRLAATEYYSINNFWEDNPKEGKFTSSFYPNALSSYLDIPDELRRQQPLYLTYPQRIAQTIEIQFADDDWNFDNETFTEKNPYFTFYYRAKYNKTAKTLKLNFKYESNSDHVPANEYSNYINALKKTQDYLSYGIYQYHDEDTPAPTDSSSSAENTLFNIEWHELDYRIFILIYLLAYVLIFVLWRLDQWRNPFHGEAIFFPVTLPKFLFMWVATLGIYPMYWYYRNFLYIRQQQQSAIMPAPRGIFYYLWYFNLWQHLKQDNDTRFEASHLPGKALATLLAAVFFIVAIMMNNTVLWIPCLIISAALCLPLANYILFINAEHKDAVQHFSKWRFRHILLLIVSTPALLLTLAQESGAIPNSIVINGDRLWQRDLKQMQRQGIIQPGDDILYFYSDGFLSVMEDGNGITQRHVFSYWKEEDGTLSSELALYSDIADIEVTKGSTLGENTIVNIQRKDDSDFVLFLATDEGGDTRFIQKLREHLQAAKY
;
A
#
# COMPACT_ATOMS: atom_id res chain seq x y z
N MET A 1 -11.38 -83.74 -8.09
CA MET A 1 -11.62 -84.70 -6.99
C MET A 1 -11.42 -83.97 -5.68
N HIS A 2 -12.39 -84.09 -4.77
CA HIS A 2 -12.42 -83.48 -3.44
C HIS A 2 -11.15 -83.74 -2.61
N THR A 3 -10.82 -82.78 -1.74
CA THR A 3 -10.57 -82.87 -0.27
C THR A 3 -9.72 -81.65 0.16
N SER A 4 -9.89 -80.96 1.29
CA SER A 4 -10.76 -81.11 2.46
C SER A 4 -11.00 -79.73 3.13
N GLN A 5 -12.20 -79.56 3.71
CA GLN A 5 -12.56 -78.49 4.65
C GLN A 5 -12.19 -78.90 6.09
N LYS A 6 -11.77 -77.92 6.91
CA LYS A 6 -11.82 -77.95 8.39
C LYS A 6 -11.95 -76.51 8.98
N ASN A 7 -13.19 -76.03 9.10
CA ASN A 7 -13.93 -75.70 10.33
C ASN A 7 -13.18 -75.35 11.66
N TRP A 8 -13.33 -74.09 12.18
CA TRP A 8 -14.10 -73.66 13.40
C TRP A 8 -13.60 -72.40 14.18
N ALA A 9 -14.56 -71.49 14.46
CA ALA A 9 -14.85 -70.69 15.67
C ALA A 9 -14.18 -69.31 16.02
N LEU A 10 -14.97 -68.23 15.81
CA LEU A 10 -15.40 -67.08 16.69
C LEU A 10 -14.36 -66.18 17.43
N PRO A 11 -14.59 -64.84 17.63
CA PRO A 11 -15.82 -64.26 18.20
C PRO A 11 -16.23 -62.84 17.65
N PRO A 12 -17.34 -62.23 18.16
CA PRO A 12 -18.04 -61.10 17.55
C PRO A 12 -17.53 -59.76 18.07
N ILE A 13 -16.80 -59.00 17.26
CA ILE A 13 -16.34 -57.65 17.65
C ILE A 13 -16.56 -56.59 16.55
N LEU A 14 -16.80 -56.98 15.29
CA LEU A 14 -16.92 -55.98 14.21
C LEU A 14 -18.30 -55.31 14.06
N GLY A 15 -19.34 -55.80 14.74
CA GLY A 15 -20.69 -55.23 14.65
C GLY A 15 -20.92 -54.00 15.54
N LEU A 16 -20.07 -53.75 16.54
CA LEU A 16 -20.19 -52.61 17.47
C LEU A 16 -19.27 -51.43 17.13
N LEU A 17 -18.32 -51.60 16.19
CA LEU A 17 -17.38 -50.56 15.78
C LEU A 17 -17.87 -49.71 14.58
N LEU A 18 -18.96 -50.13 13.92
CA LEU A 18 -19.61 -49.39 12.84
C LEU A 18 -20.81 -48.55 13.30
N LEU A 19 -21.15 -48.58 14.59
CA LEU A 19 -22.16 -47.73 15.23
C LEU A 19 -21.55 -46.72 16.22
N LEU A 20 -20.22 -46.63 16.30
CA LEU A 20 -19.47 -45.66 17.12
C LEU A 20 -18.63 -44.69 16.28
N LEU A 21 -18.88 -44.61 14.96
CA LEU A 21 -18.32 -43.62 14.04
C LEU A 21 -19.34 -42.56 13.61
N GLU A 22 -20.44 -42.40 14.35
CA GLU A 22 -21.31 -41.21 14.30
C GLU A 22 -20.91 -40.17 15.38
N ALA A 23 -19.62 -40.07 15.68
CA ALA A 23 -19.09 -38.96 16.46
C ALA A 23 -18.62 -37.85 15.50
N THR A 24 -19.54 -36.91 15.26
CA THR A 24 -19.30 -35.51 14.91
C THR A 24 -18.42 -35.24 13.68
N CYS A 25 -18.97 -35.47 12.50
CA CYS A 25 -18.82 -34.46 11.46
C CYS A 25 -19.85 -33.36 11.81
N PHE A 26 -19.46 -32.34 12.58
CA PHE A 26 -20.27 -31.12 12.64
C PHE A 26 -20.25 -30.54 11.23
N ALA A 27 -21.27 -30.85 10.43
CA ALA A 27 -21.61 -30.00 9.31
C ALA A 27 -21.81 -28.60 9.91
N ASN A 28 -21.02 -27.62 9.46
CA ASN A 28 -21.21 -26.20 9.74
C ASN A 28 -22.55 -25.76 9.13
N SER A 29 -23.66 -26.16 9.75
CA SER A 29 -25.00 -25.81 9.31
C SER A 29 -25.35 -24.43 9.86
N ILE A 30 -25.71 -23.52 8.97
CA ILE A 30 -26.23 -22.20 9.32
C ILE A 30 -27.51 -22.39 10.15
N ASN A 31 -27.53 -21.83 11.36
CA ASN A 31 -28.66 -21.98 12.28
C ASN A 31 -29.70 -20.89 11.99
N ILE A 32 -30.86 -21.31 11.47
CA ILE A 32 -31.99 -20.43 11.16
C ILE A 32 -33.12 -20.75 12.14
N SER A 33 -33.60 -19.73 12.86
CA SER A 33 -34.63 -19.91 13.88
C SER A 33 -35.50 -18.66 14.03
N ASN A 34 -36.67 -18.78 14.68
CA ASN A 34 -37.52 -17.63 14.94
C ASN A 34 -36.86 -16.65 15.93
N THR A 35 -37.21 -15.36 15.80
CA THR A 35 -36.77 -14.32 16.73
C THR A 35 -37.11 -14.69 18.19
N PRO A 36 -36.16 -14.55 19.14
CA PRO A 36 -36.39 -14.89 20.54
C PRO A 36 -37.55 -14.11 21.15
N ALA A 37 -38.36 -14.77 21.99
CA ALA A 37 -39.58 -14.18 22.56
C ALA A 37 -39.33 -12.99 23.52
N TRP A 38 -38.10 -12.78 23.99
CA TRP A 38 -37.73 -11.67 24.86
C TRP A 38 -37.41 -10.38 24.09
N VAL A 39 -37.23 -10.48 22.77
CA VAL A 39 -36.91 -9.37 21.87
C VAL A 39 -38.19 -8.61 21.52
N THR A 40 -38.07 -7.29 21.43
CA THR A 40 -39.16 -6.42 20.96
C THR A 40 -38.75 -5.79 19.62
N PRO A 41 -38.90 -6.49 18.47
CA PRO A 41 -38.30 -6.04 17.22
C PRO A 41 -38.98 -4.77 16.69
N LEU A 42 -38.23 -3.95 15.97
CA LEU A 42 -38.79 -2.87 15.15
C LEU A 42 -39.40 -3.43 13.85
N VAL A 43 -40.29 -2.65 13.24
CA VAL A 43 -40.92 -3.02 11.96
C VAL A 43 -40.60 -1.95 10.95
N VAL A 44 -40.23 -2.36 9.74
CA VAL A 44 -39.96 -1.43 8.64
C VAL A 44 -41.24 -0.65 8.30
N PRO A 45 -41.20 0.70 8.30
CA PRO A 45 -42.38 1.50 7.97
C PRO A 45 -42.77 1.30 6.49
N PRO A 46 -44.07 1.41 6.15
CA PRO A 46 -44.54 1.22 4.78
C PRO A 46 -44.09 2.33 3.82
N THR A 47 -43.73 3.50 4.37
CA THR A 47 -43.21 4.65 3.64
C THR A 47 -41.86 5.03 4.23
N ILE A 48 -40.88 5.24 3.36
CA ILE A 48 -39.50 5.53 3.72
C ILE A 48 -39.24 6.99 3.31
N GLU A 49 -38.95 7.82 4.30
CA GLU A 49 -38.48 9.19 4.11
C GLU A 49 -37.05 9.28 4.66
N TYR A 50 -36.15 9.89 3.88
CA TYR A 50 -34.74 10.04 4.25
C TYR A 50 -34.18 11.38 3.78
N PRO A 51 -33.19 11.93 4.49
CA PRO A 51 -32.55 13.19 4.11
C PRO A 51 -31.57 12.98 2.96
N GLU A 52 -32.00 13.18 1.70
CA GLU A 52 -31.16 13.00 0.49
C GLU A 52 -29.81 13.72 0.58
N SER A 53 -29.77 14.93 1.15
CA SER A 53 -28.54 15.74 1.27
C SER A 53 -27.53 15.20 2.27
N GLU A 54 -27.94 14.32 3.19
CA GLU A 54 -27.08 13.75 4.24
C GLU A 54 -26.62 12.32 3.89
N ILE A 55 -27.05 11.77 2.76
CA ILE A 55 -26.70 10.41 2.36
C ILE A 55 -25.21 10.31 2.04
N GLN A 56 -24.55 9.40 2.74
CA GLN A 56 -23.17 8.99 2.51
C GLN A 56 -23.13 7.49 2.19
N ASN A 57 -22.16 7.07 1.38
CA ASN A 57 -21.99 5.68 0.93
C ASN A 57 -23.22 5.05 0.25
N GLY A 58 -24.20 5.88 -0.15
CA GLY A 58 -25.39 5.41 -0.84
C GLY A 58 -26.42 4.66 0.01
N ILE A 59 -26.33 4.77 1.34
CA ILE A 59 -27.18 4.04 2.28
C ILE A 59 -27.87 4.97 3.29
N TYR A 60 -29.06 4.57 3.72
CA TYR A 60 -29.75 5.12 4.87
C TYR A 60 -30.20 4.01 5.79
N TYR A 61 -29.74 4.00 7.05
CA TYR A 61 -30.22 3.03 8.03
C TYR A 61 -31.59 3.48 8.51
N LEU A 62 -32.67 2.80 8.10
CA LEU A 62 -34.02 3.06 8.61
C LEU A 62 -34.07 2.87 10.11
N PHE A 63 -33.50 1.77 10.59
CA PHE A 63 -33.26 1.57 11.99
C PHE A 63 -32.08 0.65 12.29
N LEU A 64 -31.60 0.80 13.51
CA LEU A 64 -30.59 -0.01 14.18
C LEU A 64 -31.19 -0.44 15.53
N ASP A 65 -31.51 -1.73 15.67
CA ASP A 65 -32.09 -2.31 16.87
C ASP A 65 -31.12 -3.32 17.48
N VAL A 66 -30.57 -2.98 18.65
CA VAL A 66 -29.66 -3.81 19.42
C VAL A 66 -30.26 -4.07 20.78
N GLN A 67 -30.48 -5.35 21.09
CA GLN A 67 -31.04 -5.77 22.38
C GLN A 67 -30.12 -6.81 23.01
N VAL A 68 -29.84 -6.67 24.29
CA VAL A 68 -28.97 -7.56 25.04
C VAL A 68 -29.75 -8.15 26.21
N ARG A 69 -29.65 -9.46 26.41
CA ARG A 69 -30.16 -10.14 27.60
C ARG A 69 -28.99 -10.67 28.42
N ALA A 70 -28.76 -10.09 29.59
CA ALA A 70 -27.69 -10.52 30.50
C ALA A 70 -28.27 -11.44 31.59
N ASN A 71 -27.80 -12.68 31.65
CA ASN A 71 -28.33 -13.73 32.51
C ASN A 71 -27.38 -14.07 33.69
N PRO A 72 -27.88 -14.53 34.86
CA PRO A 72 -27.01 -14.87 35.99
C PRO A 72 -26.12 -16.11 35.78
N GLN A 73 -26.62 -17.13 35.08
CA GLN A 73 -25.93 -18.43 34.91
C GLN A 73 -25.64 -18.78 33.45
N GLN A 74 -26.03 -17.94 32.49
CA GLN A 74 -25.81 -18.16 31.07
C GLN A 74 -25.08 -16.95 30.48
N PRO A 75 -24.24 -17.14 29.45
CA PRO A 75 -23.67 -16.03 28.69
C PRO A 75 -24.75 -15.07 28.20
N SER A 76 -24.37 -13.82 27.96
CA SER A 76 -25.29 -12.84 27.40
C SER A 76 -25.74 -13.22 25.98
N GLU A 77 -26.95 -12.80 25.62
CA GLU A 77 -27.48 -12.91 24.26
C GLU A 77 -27.57 -11.52 23.65
N VAL A 78 -27.01 -11.34 22.46
CA VAL A 78 -27.01 -10.07 21.73
C VAL A 78 -27.81 -10.24 20.45
N PHE A 79 -29.01 -9.67 20.43
CA PHE A 79 -29.86 -9.58 19.25
C PHE A 79 -29.57 -8.29 18.50
N GLN A 80 -29.41 -8.38 17.17
CA GLN A 80 -29.22 -7.24 16.28
C GLN A 80 -30.20 -7.33 15.11
N HIS A 81 -30.84 -6.22 14.77
CA HIS A 81 -31.79 -6.10 13.66
C HIS A 81 -31.58 -4.78 12.93
N TYR A 82 -31.34 -4.92 11.63
CA TYR A 82 -30.99 -3.85 10.72
C TYR A 82 -32.06 -3.74 9.64
N ALA A 83 -32.35 -2.50 9.25
CA ALA A 83 -33.08 -2.20 8.02
C ALA A 83 -32.35 -1.08 7.26
N GLU A 84 -31.76 -1.45 6.13
CA GLU A 84 -30.83 -0.62 5.36
C GLU A 84 -31.46 -0.26 4.02
N HIS A 85 -31.76 1.01 3.79
CA HIS A 85 -32.35 1.50 2.54
C HIS A 85 -31.29 1.92 1.54
N ILE A 86 -31.32 1.31 0.36
CA ILE A 86 -30.35 1.52 -0.71
C ILE A 86 -30.75 2.75 -1.53
N VAL A 87 -29.98 3.83 -1.42
CA VAL A 87 -30.30 5.11 -2.07
C VAL A 87 -29.68 5.23 -3.46
N ASN A 88 -28.49 4.68 -3.68
CA ASN A 88 -27.81 4.75 -4.97
C ASN A 88 -26.95 3.50 -5.26
N GLN A 89 -26.24 3.51 -6.38
CA GLN A 89 -25.44 2.37 -6.86
C GLN A 89 -24.29 1.99 -5.91
N ASN A 90 -23.68 2.94 -5.21
CA ASN A 90 -22.64 2.63 -4.22
C ASN A 90 -23.21 1.81 -3.07
N GLY A 91 -24.42 2.17 -2.60
CA GLY A 91 -25.13 1.40 -1.58
C GLY A 91 -25.43 -0.04 -2.04
N VAL A 92 -25.75 -0.24 -3.33
CA VAL A 92 -25.90 -1.60 -3.90
C VAL A 92 -24.57 -2.35 -3.81
N GLU A 93 -23.47 -1.72 -4.18
CA GLU A 93 -22.16 -2.39 -4.23
C GLU A 93 -21.65 -2.75 -2.83
N GLU A 94 -21.80 -1.87 -1.85
CA GLU A 94 -21.28 -2.08 -0.49
C GLU A 94 -22.18 -2.95 0.40
N HIS A 95 -23.52 -2.83 0.28
CA HIS A 95 -24.46 -3.45 1.22
C HIS A 95 -25.17 -4.72 0.70
N SER A 96 -24.92 -5.14 -0.55
CA SER A 96 -25.46 -6.42 -1.07
C SER A 96 -24.80 -7.67 -0.46
N GLN A 97 -23.79 -7.47 0.40
CA GLN A 97 -23.09 -8.52 1.12
C GLN A 97 -23.11 -8.23 2.62
N ILE A 98 -23.65 -9.16 3.40
CA ILE A 98 -23.70 -9.07 4.87
C ILE A 98 -22.63 -10.00 5.44
N ASN A 99 -21.83 -9.48 6.37
CA ASN A 99 -20.80 -10.25 7.07
C ASN A 99 -21.08 -10.21 8.58
N ILE A 100 -21.26 -11.38 9.20
CA ILE A 100 -21.47 -11.53 10.63
C ILE A 100 -20.31 -12.35 11.19
N SER A 101 -19.28 -11.69 11.72
CA SER A 101 -18.14 -12.32 12.41
C SER A 101 -18.57 -12.90 13.76
N TYR A 102 -17.99 -13.99 14.25
CA TYR A 102 -18.20 -14.51 15.61
C TYR A 102 -17.08 -15.51 15.95
N ASP A 103 -16.81 -15.71 17.23
CA ASP A 103 -15.84 -16.73 17.66
C ASP A 103 -16.57 -18.07 17.89
N PRO A 104 -16.36 -19.09 17.03
CA PRO A 104 -17.05 -20.37 17.13
C PRO A 104 -16.70 -21.18 18.39
N ALA A 105 -15.63 -20.81 19.13
CA ALA A 105 -15.22 -21.53 20.34
C ALA A 105 -16.17 -21.29 21.52
N TYR A 106 -16.84 -20.14 21.58
CA TYR A 106 -17.78 -19.79 22.65
C TYR A 106 -19.04 -19.05 22.19
N GLU A 107 -19.13 -18.63 20.94
CA GLU A 107 -20.32 -18.00 20.35
C GLU A 107 -21.01 -18.89 19.33
N THR A 108 -22.33 -18.67 19.22
CA THR A 108 -23.15 -19.20 18.13
C THR A 108 -24.00 -18.10 17.53
N VAL A 109 -24.15 -18.09 16.21
CA VAL A 109 -25.00 -17.16 15.47
C VAL A 109 -26.28 -17.85 15.03
N GLN A 110 -27.41 -17.21 15.31
CA GLN A 110 -28.73 -17.64 14.86
C GLN A 110 -29.34 -16.56 13.96
N LEU A 111 -29.56 -16.87 12.68
CA LEU A 111 -30.22 -15.96 11.74
C LEU A 111 -31.75 -16.06 11.91
N HIS A 112 -32.42 -14.91 12.00
CA HIS A 112 -33.88 -14.86 12.22
C HIS A 112 -34.65 -14.27 11.05
N THR A 113 -34.06 -13.30 10.35
CA THR A 113 -34.69 -12.64 9.21
C THR A 113 -33.63 -12.28 8.18
N LEU A 114 -33.97 -12.46 6.91
CA LEU A 114 -33.23 -11.93 5.76
C LEU A 114 -34.24 -11.67 4.64
N ALA A 115 -34.51 -10.39 4.33
CA ALA A 115 -35.52 -10.02 3.36
C ALA A 115 -35.13 -8.76 2.58
N LEU A 116 -35.63 -8.66 1.34
CA LEU A 116 -35.68 -7.40 0.59
C LEU A 116 -37.08 -6.82 0.62
N ILE A 117 -37.20 -5.52 0.84
CA ILE A 117 -38.47 -4.80 0.73
C ILE A 117 -38.38 -3.90 -0.49
N ARG A 118 -39.19 -4.20 -1.50
CA ARG A 118 -39.23 -3.50 -2.79
C ARG A 118 -40.63 -2.96 -3.03
N LYS A 119 -40.78 -1.63 -3.06
CA LYS A 119 -42.08 -0.95 -3.28
C LYS A 119 -43.19 -1.46 -2.33
N GLY A 120 -42.83 -1.70 -1.07
CA GLY A 120 -43.74 -2.23 -0.05
C GLY A 120 -43.94 -3.76 -0.06
N THR A 121 -43.43 -4.48 -1.07
CA THR A 121 -43.47 -5.94 -1.11
C THR A 121 -42.25 -6.53 -0.41
N ARG A 122 -42.47 -7.36 0.61
CA ARG A 122 -41.42 -8.11 1.30
C ARG A 122 -41.11 -9.41 0.57
N ILE A 123 -39.85 -9.62 0.24
CA ILE A 123 -39.31 -10.79 -0.46
C ILE A 123 -38.36 -11.50 0.51
N ASP A 124 -38.72 -12.70 0.93
CA ASP A 124 -37.84 -13.53 1.77
C ASP A 124 -36.62 -13.98 0.95
N LYS A 125 -35.43 -13.73 1.48
CA LYS A 125 -34.15 -14.03 0.86
C LYS A 125 -33.43 -15.20 1.52
N ILE A 126 -33.91 -15.71 2.65
CA ILE A 126 -33.34 -16.92 3.26
C ILE A 126 -33.22 -18.07 2.26
N PRO A 127 -34.21 -18.37 1.39
CA PRO A 127 -34.11 -19.48 0.46
C PRO A 127 -33.19 -19.25 -0.75
N THR A 128 -32.85 -18.00 -1.08
CA THR A 128 -32.13 -17.66 -2.33
C THR A 128 -30.75 -17.05 -2.11
N ALA A 129 -30.46 -16.52 -0.93
CA ALA A 129 -29.16 -15.94 -0.62
C ALA A 129 -28.06 -17.01 -0.58
N ASP A 130 -26.87 -16.67 -1.10
CA ASP A 130 -25.70 -17.54 -0.99
C ASP A 130 -25.02 -17.28 0.35
N MET A 131 -25.14 -18.23 1.27
CA MET A 131 -24.64 -18.12 2.63
C MET A 131 -23.50 -19.11 2.87
N LYS A 132 -22.36 -18.61 3.33
CA LYS A 132 -21.16 -19.41 3.60
C LYS A 132 -20.53 -18.99 4.92
N ILE A 133 -20.07 -19.97 5.68
CA ILE A 133 -19.19 -19.71 6.83
C ILE A 133 -17.75 -19.75 6.31
N LEU A 134 -17.05 -18.64 6.46
CA LEU A 134 -15.67 -18.46 6.07
C LEU A 134 -14.83 -18.31 7.34
N GLN A 135 -13.71 -19.02 7.43
CA GLN A 135 -12.69 -18.68 8.42
C GLN A 135 -11.88 -17.52 7.82
N ARG A 136 -12.11 -16.31 8.33
CA ARG A 136 -11.45 -15.09 7.87
C ARG A 136 -10.80 -14.45 9.09
N GLU A 137 -9.49 -14.55 9.16
CA GLU A 137 -8.69 -13.99 10.25
C GLU A 137 -8.10 -12.67 9.77
N ASP A 138 -8.79 -11.57 10.06
CA ASP A 138 -8.43 -10.24 9.56
C ASP A 138 -7.09 -9.74 10.12
N GLU A 139 -6.65 -10.29 11.26
CA GLU A 139 -5.40 -9.93 11.94
C GLU A 139 -4.21 -10.86 11.62
N MET A 140 -4.39 -11.82 10.70
CA MET A 140 -3.33 -12.76 10.32
C MET A 140 -2.09 -12.04 9.75
N SER A 141 -2.29 -10.92 9.04
CA SER A 141 -1.18 -10.08 8.55
C SER A 141 -0.35 -9.46 9.69
N ASN A 142 -0.96 -9.33 10.87
CA ASN A 142 -0.32 -8.85 12.10
C ASN A 142 0.21 -10.02 12.95
N LEU A 143 0.23 -11.25 12.42
CA LEU A 143 0.64 -12.47 13.10
C LEU A 143 -0.26 -12.82 14.31
N ILE A 144 -1.55 -12.50 14.23
CA ILE A 144 -2.54 -12.83 15.26
C ILE A 144 -3.57 -13.79 14.66
N TYR A 145 -3.76 -14.92 15.35
CA TYR A 145 -4.71 -15.98 15.02
C TYR A 145 -5.78 -16.01 16.12
N ASN A 146 -6.93 -15.41 15.86
CA ASN A 146 -8.02 -15.27 16.82
C ASN A 146 -9.14 -16.32 16.63
N GLY A 147 -9.13 -17.08 15.53
CA GLY A 147 -10.09 -18.14 15.25
C GLY A 147 -11.49 -17.67 14.85
N GLU A 148 -11.67 -16.39 14.51
CA GLU A 148 -12.96 -15.85 14.12
C GLU A 148 -13.50 -16.47 12.82
N HIS A 149 -14.80 -16.75 12.83
CA HIS A 149 -15.56 -17.17 11.67
C HIS A 149 -16.48 -16.04 11.21
N THR A 150 -16.64 -15.88 9.90
CA THR A 150 -17.58 -14.95 9.29
C THR A 150 -18.71 -15.72 8.61
N LEU A 151 -19.95 -15.52 9.05
CA LEU A 151 -21.12 -15.85 8.25
C LEU A 151 -21.27 -14.78 7.16
N ASN A 152 -20.86 -15.15 5.95
CA ASN A 152 -20.95 -14.34 4.75
C ASN A 152 -22.26 -14.64 4.02
N ILE A 153 -23.04 -13.61 3.72
CA ILE A 153 -24.34 -13.71 3.05
C ILE A 153 -24.32 -12.78 1.83
N ILE A 154 -24.44 -13.35 0.63
CA ILE A 154 -24.53 -12.59 -0.62
C ILE A 154 -25.98 -12.57 -1.09
N LEU A 155 -26.53 -11.37 -1.26
CA LEU A 155 -27.91 -11.16 -1.70
C LEU A 155 -27.97 -11.01 -3.22
N ASP A 156 -28.87 -11.75 -3.84
CA ASP A 156 -29.16 -11.65 -5.27
C ASP A 156 -30.24 -10.58 -5.55
N ASP A 157 -30.17 -9.95 -6.73
CA ASP A 157 -31.17 -8.99 -7.21
C ASP A 157 -31.43 -7.81 -6.26
N VAL A 158 -30.40 -7.25 -5.61
CA VAL A 158 -30.49 -5.97 -4.88
C VAL A 158 -30.47 -4.81 -5.87
N ARG A 159 -31.35 -3.82 -5.68
CA ARG A 159 -31.47 -2.65 -6.56
C ARG A 159 -31.58 -1.36 -5.74
N VAL A 160 -31.27 -0.25 -6.41
CA VAL A 160 -31.56 1.09 -5.88
C VAL A 160 -33.05 1.22 -5.53
N GLY A 161 -33.32 1.70 -4.32
CA GLY A 161 -34.65 1.85 -3.73
C GLY A 161 -35.15 0.63 -2.95
N ASP A 162 -34.41 -0.48 -2.93
CA ASP A 162 -34.72 -1.62 -2.05
C ASP A 162 -34.32 -1.32 -0.60
N THR A 163 -34.95 -2.00 0.35
CA THR A 163 -34.49 -2.05 1.74
C THR A 163 -34.09 -3.46 2.10
N ILE A 164 -32.88 -3.62 2.62
CA ILE A 164 -32.37 -4.90 3.13
C ILE A 164 -32.72 -4.97 4.61
N GLU A 165 -33.52 -5.96 5.01
CA GLU A 165 -33.88 -6.24 6.39
C GLU A 165 -33.23 -7.55 6.84
N TYR A 166 -32.45 -7.52 7.91
CA TYR A 166 -31.89 -8.75 8.49
C TYR A 166 -31.77 -8.66 10.00
N SER A 167 -31.90 -9.82 10.66
CA SER A 167 -31.69 -9.90 12.11
C SER A 167 -31.12 -11.24 12.52
N PHE A 168 -30.32 -11.22 13.58
CA PHE A 168 -29.64 -12.38 14.13
C PHE A 168 -29.40 -12.22 15.63
N THR A 169 -29.21 -13.34 16.33
CA THR A 169 -28.77 -13.37 17.73
C THR A 169 -27.42 -14.04 17.83
N ARG A 170 -26.48 -13.40 18.54
CA ARG A 170 -25.25 -14.01 19.03
C ARG A 170 -25.48 -14.50 20.45
N ASN A 171 -25.22 -15.78 20.69
CA ASN A 171 -25.31 -16.38 22.01
C ASN A 171 -23.92 -16.87 22.40
N GLY A 172 -23.38 -16.35 23.50
CA GLY A 172 -22.03 -16.69 23.93
C GLY A 172 -21.27 -15.50 24.48
N GLU A 173 -20.19 -15.80 25.18
CA GLU A 173 -19.23 -14.82 25.67
C GLU A 173 -17.94 -15.57 25.97
N ASN A 174 -16.79 -14.91 25.79
CA ASN A 174 -15.51 -15.53 26.11
C ASN A 174 -15.47 -15.91 27.60
N PRO A 175 -15.24 -17.19 27.95
CA PRO A 175 -15.23 -17.65 29.34
C PRO A 175 -14.17 -16.95 30.21
N VAL A 176 -13.14 -16.34 29.60
CA VAL A 176 -12.10 -15.58 30.30
C VAL A 176 -12.67 -14.43 31.13
N TYR A 177 -13.80 -13.85 30.72
CA TYR A 177 -14.48 -12.78 31.45
C TYR A 177 -15.23 -13.28 32.69
N ARG A 178 -15.35 -14.60 32.90
CA ARG A 178 -16.01 -15.23 34.06
C ARG A 178 -17.43 -14.70 34.31
N ASN A 179 -18.18 -14.44 33.22
CA ASN A 179 -19.52 -13.86 33.23
C ASN A 179 -19.60 -12.46 33.87
N ILE A 180 -18.50 -11.69 33.92
CA ILE A 180 -18.50 -10.28 34.31
C ILE A 180 -18.91 -9.46 33.08
N PHE A 181 -20.11 -8.89 33.14
CA PHE A 181 -20.73 -8.22 32.00
C PHE A 181 -20.09 -6.86 31.71
N GLY A 182 -19.80 -6.62 30.43
CA GLY A 182 -19.41 -5.31 29.89
C GLY A 182 -19.94 -5.18 28.46
N PHE A 183 -20.50 -4.02 28.11
CA PHE A 183 -21.08 -3.78 26.80
C PHE A 183 -20.96 -2.30 26.41
N GLY A 184 -20.52 -2.02 25.18
CA GLY A 184 -20.42 -0.67 24.63
C GLY A 184 -21.17 -0.56 23.31
N HIS A 185 -21.74 0.59 23.03
CA HIS A 185 -22.43 0.84 21.76
C HIS A 185 -22.39 2.32 21.37
N TYR A 186 -22.09 2.60 20.11
CA TYR A 186 -22.17 3.95 19.55
C TYR A 186 -23.62 4.39 19.36
N LEU A 187 -23.88 5.68 19.56
CA LEU A 187 -25.21 6.29 19.49
C LEU A 187 -25.38 7.17 18.24
N ASN A 188 -24.29 7.35 17.49
CA ASN A 188 -24.18 8.09 16.24
C ASN A 188 -23.35 7.27 15.23
N TRP A 189 -23.45 7.59 13.95
CA TRP A 189 -22.77 6.89 12.86
C TRP A 189 -22.25 7.87 11.80
N SER A 190 -21.44 7.37 10.87
CA SER A 190 -21.00 8.12 9.69
C SER A 190 -22.12 8.35 8.66
N VAL A 191 -23.19 7.57 8.74
CA VAL A 191 -24.36 7.66 7.86
C VAL A 191 -25.61 8.04 8.66
N PRO A 192 -26.60 8.69 8.03
CA PRO A 192 -27.84 9.05 8.70
C PRO A 192 -28.62 7.81 9.15
N VAL A 193 -29.20 7.88 10.36
CA VAL A 193 -29.99 6.78 10.94
C VAL A 193 -31.37 7.26 11.37
N GLY A 194 -32.42 6.62 10.85
CA GLY A 194 -33.82 6.97 11.12
C GLY A 194 -34.24 6.68 12.55
N GLN A 195 -33.88 5.52 13.10
CA GLN A 195 -34.16 5.17 14.49
C GLN A 195 -33.08 4.26 15.09
N LEU A 196 -32.54 4.62 16.25
CA LEU A 196 -31.75 3.73 17.08
C LEU A 196 -32.59 3.24 18.26
N LYS A 197 -32.62 1.93 18.45
CA LYS A 197 -33.14 1.29 19.65
C LYS A 197 -32.02 0.45 20.28
N LEU A 198 -31.64 0.83 21.49
CA LEU A 198 -30.76 0.05 22.33
C LEU A 198 -31.52 -0.39 23.58
N ARG A 199 -31.44 -1.68 23.92
CA ARG A 199 -32.11 -2.23 25.09
C ARG A 199 -31.23 -3.26 25.81
N ILE A 200 -30.96 -3.06 27.10
CA ILE A 200 -30.31 -4.05 27.96
C ILE A 200 -31.35 -4.57 28.95
N LEU A 201 -31.69 -5.86 28.84
CA LEU A 201 -32.51 -6.59 29.80
C LEU A 201 -31.57 -7.26 30.81
N TRP A 202 -31.49 -6.66 32.00
CA TRP A 202 -30.58 -7.04 33.08
C TRP A 202 -31.26 -7.95 34.09
N ASN A 203 -30.93 -9.25 34.03
CA ASN A 203 -31.53 -10.28 34.89
C ASN A 203 -30.60 -10.70 36.04
N LYS A 204 -29.41 -10.10 36.15
CA LYS A 204 -28.44 -10.40 37.20
C LYS A 204 -28.78 -9.67 38.51
N PRO A 205 -28.40 -10.24 39.67
CA PRO A 205 -28.68 -9.64 40.98
C PRO A 205 -27.75 -8.45 41.30
N THR A 206 -26.64 -8.32 40.58
CA THR A 206 -25.67 -7.23 40.69
C THR A 206 -26.22 -5.93 40.13
N GLU A 207 -25.64 -4.79 40.52
CA GLU A 207 -25.97 -3.50 39.90
C GLU A 207 -25.30 -3.38 38.54
N LEU A 208 -25.96 -2.73 37.58
CA LEU A 208 -25.39 -2.42 36.27
C LEU A 208 -25.10 -0.92 36.20
N HIS A 209 -23.83 -0.56 36.08
CA HIS A 209 -23.40 0.82 35.91
C HIS A 209 -23.40 1.19 34.43
N TYR A 210 -23.71 2.44 34.11
CA TYR A 210 -23.63 2.95 32.74
C TYR A 210 -23.12 4.38 32.68
N LYS A 211 -22.49 4.73 31.55
CA LYS A 211 -21.96 6.07 31.28
C LYS A 211 -22.13 6.40 29.81
N LEU A 212 -22.61 7.62 29.55
CA LEU A 212 -22.62 8.18 28.21
C LEU A 212 -21.40 9.07 28.01
N THR A 213 -20.82 9.00 26.82
CA THR A 213 -19.73 9.86 26.34
C THR A 213 -20.22 10.57 25.08
N HIS A 214 -19.93 11.87 24.96
CA HIS A 214 -20.31 12.70 23.81
C HIS A 214 -21.78 12.59 23.38
N SER A 215 -22.67 12.36 24.35
CA SER A 215 -24.11 12.24 24.12
C SER A 215 -24.90 12.85 25.28
N SER A 216 -26.00 13.52 24.95
CA SER A 216 -26.97 14.08 25.90
C SER A 216 -28.25 13.23 26.00
N LEU A 217 -28.28 12.05 25.36
CA LEU A 217 -29.42 11.15 25.42
C LEU A 217 -29.63 10.63 26.85
N ALA A 218 -30.89 10.39 27.21
CA ALA A 218 -31.25 9.80 28.49
C ALA A 218 -31.40 8.27 28.37
N VAL A 219 -30.83 7.54 29.33
CA VAL A 219 -31.10 6.11 29.52
C VAL A 219 -32.33 5.96 30.41
N THR A 220 -33.39 5.37 29.85
CA THR A 220 -34.61 5.06 30.61
C THR A 220 -34.44 3.72 31.33
N GLN A 221 -34.82 3.67 32.61
CA GLN A 221 -34.80 2.43 33.40
C GLN A 221 -36.22 2.01 33.78
N ASN A 222 -36.58 0.77 33.46
CA ASN A 222 -37.89 0.20 33.79
C ASN A 222 -37.71 -1.13 34.54
N LYS A 223 -38.40 -1.30 35.67
CA LYS A 223 -38.47 -2.61 36.34
C LYS A 223 -39.48 -3.49 35.62
N THR A 224 -39.06 -4.69 35.22
CA THR A 224 -39.91 -5.69 34.58
C THR A 224 -39.95 -6.96 35.44
N PRO A 225 -40.90 -7.88 35.22
CA PRO A 225 -40.87 -9.19 35.88
C PRO A 225 -39.62 -10.03 35.55
N GLN A 226 -38.92 -9.70 34.47
CA GLN A 226 -37.75 -10.44 33.98
C GLN A 226 -36.43 -9.86 34.50
N GLY A 227 -36.42 -8.62 34.98
CA GLY A 227 -35.20 -7.90 35.36
C GLY A 227 -35.37 -6.37 35.26
N ILE A 228 -34.26 -5.65 35.29
CA ILE A 228 -34.24 -4.20 35.03
C ILE A 228 -33.94 -3.98 33.55
N GLU A 229 -34.78 -3.20 32.88
CA GLU A 229 -34.56 -2.82 31.49
C GLU A 229 -33.92 -1.42 31.44
N TYR A 230 -32.78 -1.31 30.77
CA TYR A 230 -32.15 -0.04 30.38
C TYR A 230 -32.39 0.17 28.89
N SER A 231 -32.86 1.35 28.50
CA SER A 231 -33.17 1.60 27.09
C SER A 231 -32.81 3.01 26.62
N ILE A 232 -32.36 3.09 25.37
CA ILE A 232 -32.23 4.33 24.61
C ILE A 232 -33.03 4.11 23.32
N ASN A 233 -33.96 5.03 23.04
CA ASN A 233 -34.72 5.02 21.80
C ASN A 233 -34.74 6.45 21.24
N THR A 234 -34.09 6.65 20.10
CA THR A 234 -33.95 7.96 19.49
C THR A 234 -34.15 7.88 17.98
N LYS A 235 -34.55 8.99 17.37
CA LYS A 235 -34.90 9.09 15.94
C LYS A 235 -34.13 10.22 15.28
N ASN A 236 -33.99 10.13 13.96
CA ASN A 236 -33.36 11.15 13.10
C ASN A 236 -31.97 11.54 13.59
N ILE A 237 -31.08 10.55 13.63
CA ILE A 237 -29.71 10.70 14.10
C ILE A 237 -28.88 11.19 12.92
N ALA A 238 -28.39 12.41 13.04
CA ALA A 238 -27.52 13.02 12.04
C ALA A 238 -26.16 12.28 11.99
N PRO A 239 -25.55 12.19 10.80
CA PRO A 239 -24.23 11.61 10.64
C PRO A 239 -23.14 12.47 11.29
N ILE A 240 -22.08 11.84 11.81
CA ILE A 240 -20.87 12.49 12.31
C ILE A 240 -19.69 12.13 11.40
N HIS A 241 -18.99 13.13 10.91
CA HIS A 241 -17.76 12.97 10.14
C HIS A 241 -16.54 13.12 11.07
N LYS A 242 -15.61 12.16 11.05
CA LYS A 242 -14.31 12.31 11.71
C LYS A 242 -13.39 13.08 10.75
N GLU A 243 -12.86 14.22 11.20
CA GLU A 243 -11.93 15.03 10.40
C GLU A 243 -10.56 14.33 10.36
N ASP A 244 -9.84 14.50 9.25
CA ASP A 244 -8.52 13.90 9.07
C ASP A 244 -7.52 14.42 10.12
N SER A 245 -6.51 13.60 10.41
CA SER A 245 -5.46 13.90 11.38
C SER A 245 -6.01 14.32 12.76
N THR A 246 -7.10 13.71 13.20
CA THR A 246 -7.64 13.86 14.56
C THR A 246 -6.94 12.85 15.49
N PRO A 247 -6.51 13.23 16.72
CA PRO A 247 -5.84 12.31 17.65
C PRO A 247 -6.64 11.03 17.91
N ASP A 248 -5.96 9.89 18.06
CA ASP A 248 -6.60 8.58 18.22
C ASP A 248 -7.48 8.50 19.48
N TRP A 249 -7.05 9.15 20.57
CA TRP A 249 -7.83 9.24 21.81
C TRP A 249 -9.13 10.06 21.65
N PHE A 250 -9.24 10.88 20.60
CA PHE A 250 -10.43 11.68 20.34
C PHE A 250 -11.40 10.90 19.45
N ASP A 251 -12.44 10.40 20.09
CA ASP A 251 -13.57 9.76 19.42
C ASP A 251 -14.77 10.73 19.40
N PRO A 252 -15.13 11.32 18.24
CA PRO A 252 -16.25 12.25 18.15
C PRO A 252 -17.62 11.57 18.31
N TRP A 253 -17.68 10.24 18.32
CA TRP A 253 -18.95 9.52 18.31
C TRP A 253 -19.56 9.47 19.72
N GLY A 254 -20.85 9.82 19.79
CA GLY A 254 -21.64 9.58 20.99
C GLY A 254 -21.65 8.08 21.30
N SER A 255 -21.47 7.68 22.55
CA SER A 255 -21.48 6.27 22.95
C SER A 255 -22.07 6.08 24.34
N VAL A 256 -22.53 4.86 24.60
CA VAL A 256 -22.93 4.40 25.93
C VAL A 256 -22.16 3.13 26.27
N HIS A 257 -21.66 3.08 27.50
CA HIS A 257 -20.98 1.91 28.06
C HIS A 257 -21.72 1.43 29.28
N PHE A 258 -21.84 0.12 29.41
CA PHE A 258 -22.41 -0.60 30.53
C PHE A 258 -21.34 -1.51 31.14
N SER A 259 -21.27 -1.56 32.47
CA SER A 259 -20.34 -2.43 33.19
C SER A 259 -20.96 -2.93 34.49
N GLU A 260 -20.75 -4.22 34.76
CA GLU A 260 -21.04 -4.83 36.06
C GLU A 260 -19.95 -4.53 37.11
N SER A 261 -18.75 -4.15 36.67
CA SER A 261 -17.64 -3.84 37.58
C SER A 261 -17.87 -2.47 38.23
N LYS A 262 -17.85 -2.43 39.56
CA LYS A 262 -18.12 -1.21 40.33
C LYS A 262 -16.91 -0.27 40.44
N ASP A 263 -15.70 -0.83 40.39
CA ASP A 263 -14.43 -0.13 40.58
C ASP A 263 -13.29 -0.84 39.83
N TRP A 264 -12.15 -0.16 39.72
CA TRP A 264 -10.96 -0.72 39.07
C TRP A 264 -10.31 -1.84 39.89
N GLN A 265 -10.59 -1.94 41.20
CA GLN A 265 -10.13 -3.06 42.03
C GLN A 265 -10.71 -4.39 41.52
N GLN A 266 -12.02 -4.45 41.24
CA GLN A 266 -12.64 -5.67 40.70
C GLN A 266 -12.03 -6.10 39.35
N VAL A 267 -11.68 -5.13 38.51
CA VAL A 267 -11.03 -5.39 37.22
C VAL A 267 -9.60 -5.87 37.43
N ALA A 268 -8.86 -5.28 38.37
CA ALA A 268 -7.52 -5.71 38.73
C ALA A 268 -7.50 -7.11 39.35
N ASP A 269 -8.48 -7.43 40.20
CA ASP A 269 -8.62 -8.77 40.81
C ASP A 269 -8.92 -9.83 39.74
N TRP A 270 -9.81 -9.52 38.79
CA TRP A 270 -10.06 -10.38 37.63
C TRP A 270 -8.78 -10.59 36.81
N GLY A 271 -8.11 -9.49 36.42
CA GLY A 271 -6.88 -9.54 35.63
C GLY A 271 -5.78 -10.33 36.33
N ALA A 272 -5.50 -10.04 37.60
CA ALA A 272 -4.48 -10.72 38.39
C ALA A 272 -4.71 -12.23 38.49
N SER A 273 -5.98 -12.65 38.57
CA SER A 273 -6.33 -14.07 38.63
C SER A 273 -6.02 -14.85 37.34
N LEU A 274 -5.78 -14.16 36.20
CA LEU A 274 -5.32 -14.80 34.96
C LEU A 274 -3.83 -15.17 35.02
N TYR A 275 -3.07 -14.59 35.96
CA TYR A 275 -1.62 -14.74 36.09
C TYR A 275 -1.19 -15.63 37.28
N GLU A 276 -2.11 -16.22 38.06
CA GLU A 276 -1.74 -16.96 39.29
C GLU A 276 -0.81 -18.17 39.06
N SER A 277 -0.88 -18.82 37.90
CA SER A 277 -0.18 -20.08 37.61
C SER A 277 0.73 -20.03 36.38
N VAL A 278 1.23 -18.85 35.99
CA VAL A 278 1.96 -18.67 34.71
C VAL A 278 3.46 -18.43 34.89
N TRP A 279 3.94 -18.24 36.12
CA TRP A 279 5.33 -17.90 36.45
C TRP A 279 6.33 -19.07 36.46
N LEU A 280 5.97 -20.22 35.85
CA LEU A 280 6.82 -21.40 35.83
C LEU A 280 8.09 -21.15 35.02
N SER A 281 9.22 -21.67 35.52
CA SER A 281 10.55 -21.52 34.90
C SER A 281 11.26 -22.88 34.80
N ASN A 282 12.31 -22.97 33.98
CA ASN A 282 13.13 -24.17 33.79
C ASN A 282 14.62 -23.88 33.98
N GLU A 283 15.44 -24.94 33.91
CA GLU A 283 16.89 -24.87 34.05
C GLU A 283 17.55 -23.94 33.01
N GLU A 284 17.03 -23.85 31.79
CA GLU A 284 17.57 -22.96 30.76
C GLU A 284 17.32 -21.47 31.07
N MET A 285 16.13 -21.13 31.57
CA MET A 285 15.85 -19.78 32.07
C MET A 285 16.75 -19.44 33.27
N ASP A 286 16.94 -20.38 34.20
CA ASP A 286 17.85 -20.19 35.34
C ASP A 286 19.30 -19.98 34.88
N ALA A 287 19.75 -20.71 33.86
CA ALA A 287 21.06 -20.50 33.25
C ALA A 287 21.18 -19.10 32.62
N LEU A 288 20.14 -18.62 31.94
CA LEU A 288 20.10 -17.25 31.40
C LEU A 288 20.15 -16.20 32.52
N VAL A 289 19.39 -16.37 33.61
CA VAL A 289 19.45 -15.46 34.77
C VAL A 289 20.86 -15.41 35.35
N ASN A 290 21.52 -16.56 35.50
CA ASN A 290 22.89 -16.63 35.97
C ASN A 290 23.88 -15.96 35.00
N ASP A 291 23.71 -16.15 33.68
CA ASP A 291 24.52 -15.46 32.68
C ASP A 291 24.36 -13.94 32.77
N ILE A 292 23.12 -13.45 32.85
CA ILE A 292 22.83 -12.03 33.01
C ILE A 292 23.52 -11.49 34.27
N ASN A 293 23.37 -12.16 35.42
CA ASN A 293 24.02 -11.75 36.67
C ASN A 293 25.56 -11.73 36.59
N ASN A 294 26.17 -12.67 35.87
CA ASN A 294 27.63 -12.79 35.76
C ASN A 294 28.26 -11.81 34.76
N THR A 295 27.44 -11.22 33.88
CA THR A 295 27.91 -10.39 32.74
C THR A 295 27.46 -8.94 32.84
N THR A 296 26.80 -8.55 33.93
CA THR A 296 26.29 -7.20 34.16
C THR A 296 26.63 -6.72 35.56
N ASP A 297 26.96 -5.43 35.68
CA ASP A 297 27.42 -4.85 36.94
C ASP A 297 26.26 -4.20 37.73
N THR A 298 25.30 -3.60 37.03
CA THR A 298 24.19 -2.84 37.65
C THR A 298 22.82 -3.47 37.40
N ASP A 299 21.82 -3.10 38.22
CA ASP A 299 20.45 -3.58 38.04
C ASP A 299 19.83 -3.04 36.75
N GLU A 300 20.14 -1.80 36.37
CA GLU A 300 19.73 -1.23 35.09
C GLU A 300 20.23 -2.07 33.90
N GLU A 301 21.48 -2.55 33.94
CA GLU A 301 22.04 -3.44 32.90
C GLU A 301 21.33 -4.81 32.89
N ARG A 302 21.02 -5.36 34.07
CA ARG A 302 20.26 -6.62 34.21
C ARG A 302 18.87 -6.51 33.58
N ILE A 303 18.14 -5.44 33.90
CA ILE A 303 16.79 -5.20 33.37
C ILE A 303 16.84 -5.03 31.86
N SER A 304 17.76 -4.21 31.34
CA SER A 304 17.93 -4.03 29.90
C SER A 304 18.29 -5.32 29.17
N LYS A 305 19.18 -6.15 29.73
CA LYS A 305 19.58 -7.42 29.11
C LYS A 305 18.42 -8.43 29.11
N ALA A 306 17.63 -8.48 30.18
CA ALA A 306 16.43 -9.32 30.24
C ALA A 306 15.36 -8.86 29.25
N LEU A 307 15.07 -7.56 29.16
CA LEU A 307 14.13 -6.99 28.19
C LEU A 307 14.56 -7.31 26.76
N ARG A 308 15.83 -7.03 26.42
CA ARG A 308 16.39 -7.27 25.09
C ARG A 308 16.29 -8.74 24.70
N PHE A 309 16.61 -9.65 25.61
CA PHE A 309 16.45 -11.08 25.35
C PHE A 309 15.01 -11.43 24.95
N VAL A 310 14.01 -10.93 25.68
CA VAL A 310 12.61 -11.21 25.35
C VAL A 310 12.19 -10.56 24.03
N GLN A 311 12.69 -9.36 23.72
CA GLN A 311 12.41 -8.66 22.47
C GLN A 311 13.01 -9.40 21.26
N ASP A 312 14.27 -9.84 21.34
CA ASP A 312 15.03 -10.38 20.22
C ASP A 312 14.87 -11.90 20.05
N GLU A 313 14.77 -12.66 21.14
CA GLU A 313 14.78 -14.14 21.11
C GLU A 313 13.38 -14.76 21.19
N ILE A 314 12.32 -13.96 21.34
CA ILE A 314 10.93 -14.43 21.37
C ILE A 314 10.12 -13.68 20.32
N ARG A 315 9.75 -14.38 19.24
CA ARG A 315 9.02 -13.79 18.12
C ARG A 315 7.57 -13.47 18.50
N TYR A 316 7.05 -12.33 18.02
CA TYR A 316 5.63 -12.03 18.18
C TYR A 316 4.77 -13.00 17.36
N LEU A 317 3.82 -13.67 18.01
CA LEU A 317 2.78 -14.50 17.40
C LEU A 317 1.63 -14.66 18.41
N GLY A 318 0.48 -14.06 18.12
CA GLY A 318 -0.72 -14.20 18.93
C GLY A 318 -1.54 -15.41 18.53
N ILE A 319 -1.73 -16.34 19.47
CA ILE A 319 -2.67 -17.46 19.31
C ILE A 319 -3.78 -17.24 20.34
N GLU A 320 -4.77 -16.45 19.96
CA GLU A 320 -5.78 -15.86 20.85
C GLU A 320 -7.08 -16.65 20.87
N LEU A 321 -6.98 -17.98 20.82
CA LEU A 321 -8.13 -18.87 20.79
C LEU A 321 -8.75 -19.04 22.19
N GLY A 322 -10.05 -18.74 22.32
CA GLY A 322 -10.78 -18.95 23.57
C GLY A 322 -10.22 -18.13 24.73
N GLU A 323 -9.91 -18.76 25.87
CA GLU A 323 -9.38 -18.04 27.04
C GLU A 323 -8.00 -17.43 26.80
N ASN A 324 -7.24 -17.95 25.82
CA ASN A 324 -5.91 -17.44 25.46
C ASN A 324 -5.98 -16.09 24.76
N SER A 325 -7.16 -15.49 24.57
CA SER A 325 -7.26 -14.08 24.20
C SER A 325 -6.69 -13.16 25.29
N HIS A 326 -6.94 -13.46 26.57
CA HIS A 326 -6.48 -12.64 27.70
C HIS A 326 -5.59 -13.39 28.69
N LYS A 327 -5.73 -14.71 28.79
CA LYS A 327 -4.92 -15.53 29.70
C LYS A 327 -3.60 -15.88 29.02
N PRO A 328 -2.44 -15.58 29.63
CA PRO A 328 -1.16 -15.94 29.04
C PRO A 328 -0.83 -17.42 29.20
N SER A 329 -0.01 -17.90 28.27
CA SER A 329 0.76 -19.13 28.39
C SER A 329 1.78 -19.01 29.52
N THR A 330 2.30 -20.14 30.00
CA THR A 330 3.33 -20.09 31.06
C THR A 330 4.64 -19.50 30.51
N ALA A 331 5.45 -18.88 31.40
CA ALA A 331 6.77 -18.36 31.06
C ALA A 331 7.66 -19.46 30.46
N PHE A 332 7.67 -20.65 31.07
CA PHE A 332 8.37 -21.83 30.58
C PHE A 332 7.96 -22.20 29.15
N GLU A 333 6.66 -22.30 28.87
CA GLU A 333 6.17 -22.69 27.56
C GLU A 333 6.55 -21.66 26.48
N THR A 334 6.33 -20.37 26.78
CA THR A 334 6.67 -19.27 25.87
C THR A 334 8.18 -19.22 25.60
N PHE A 335 9.00 -19.39 26.64
CA PHE A 335 10.45 -19.43 26.52
C PHE A 335 10.91 -20.62 25.67
N GLN A 336 10.32 -21.81 25.88
CA GLN A 336 10.67 -23.02 25.15
C GLN A 336 10.30 -22.93 23.66
N ARG A 337 9.11 -22.38 23.35
CA ARG A 337 8.61 -22.30 21.97
C ARG A 337 9.16 -21.11 21.17
N ARG A 338 9.77 -20.12 21.85
CA ARG A 338 10.36 -18.90 21.26
C ARG A 338 9.38 -18.02 20.48
N TYR A 339 8.10 -18.06 20.85
CA TYR A 339 7.10 -17.12 20.33
C TYR A 339 5.97 -16.87 21.34
N GLY A 340 5.27 -15.74 21.21
CA GLY A 340 4.10 -15.36 21.99
C GLY A 340 3.65 -13.93 21.70
N ASP A 341 2.49 -13.54 22.21
CA ASP A 341 1.96 -12.16 22.11
C ASP A 341 2.34 -11.29 23.32
N CYS A 342 1.65 -10.16 23.51
CA CYS A 342 1.93 -9.18 24.55
C CYS A 342 1.93 -9.74 25.97
N LYS A 343 0.92 -10.54 26.32
CA LYS A 343 0.76 -11.15 27.64
C LYS A 343 1.78 -12.26 27.86
N ASP A 344 2.05 -13.10 26.84
CA ASP A 344 3.04 -14.18 26.92
C ASP A 344 4.45 -13.63 27.13
N LYS A 345 4.85 -12.63 26.32
CA LYS A 345 6.17 -12.00 26.43
C LYS A 345 6.33 -11.23 27.75
N THR A 346 5.27 -10.59 28.23
CA THR A 346 5.24 -9.94 29.55
C THR A 346 5.49 -10.94 30.69
N VAL A 347 4.86 -12.13 30.64
CA VAL A 347 5.08 -13.18 31.64
C VAL A 347 6.53 -13.66 31.67
N VAL A 348 7.15 -13.84 30.50
CA VAL A 348 8.57 -14.23 30.44
C VAL A 348 9.46 -13.15 31.04
N LEU A 349 9.27 -11.88 30.67
CA LEU A 349 10.07 -10.78 31.18
C LEU A 349 9.97 -10.67 32.70
N ILE A 350 8.75 -10.64 33.25
CA ILE A 350 8.52 -10.57 34.69
C ILE A 350 9.15 -11.77 35.42
N THR A 351 9.07 -12.97 34.85
CA THR A 351 9.68 -14.17 35.45
C THR A 351 11.20 -14.05 35.54
N LEU A 352 11.86 -13.51 34.51
CA LEU A 352 13.30 -13.24 34.51
C LEU A 352 13.65 -12.14 35.52
N LEU A 353 12.92 -11.04 35.53
CA LEU A 353 13.14 -9.91 36.45
C LEU A 353 13.00 -10.31 37.92
N ASN A 354 11.94 -11.05 38.27
CA ASN A 354 11.73 -11.55 39.62
C ASN A 354 12.89 -12.45 40.09
N LYS A 355 13.44 -13.29 39.20
CA LYS A 355 14.62 -14.12 39.50
C LYS A 355 15.93 -13.31 39.62
N LEU A 356 16.01 -12.16 38.95
CA LEU A 356 17.08 -11.18 39.10
C LEU A 356 16.92 -10.29 40.35
N GLY A 357 15.84 -10.47 41.13
CA GLY A 357 15.56 -9.66 42.32
C GLY A 357 14.93 -8.30 42.03
N VAL A 358 14.38 -8.10 40.84
CA VAL A 358 13.70 -6.88 40.40
C VAL A 358 12.19 -7.09 40.48
N GLU A 359 11.49 -6.22 41.22
CA GLU A 359 10.04 -6.27 41.40
C GLU A 359 9.32 -5.77 40.14
N ALA A 360 8.52 -6.65 39.51
CA ALA A 360 7.81 -6.35 38.28
C ALA A 360 6.38 -6.94 38.26
N TYR A 361 5.46 -6.26 37.56
CA TYR A 361 4.04 -6.61 37.48
C TYR A 361 3.50 -6.42 36.06
N PRO A 362 2.49 -7.21 35.64
CA PRO A 362 1.77 -6.92 34.40
C PRO A 362 1.02 -5.59 34.53
N ALA A 363 0.96 -4.82 33.45
CA ALA A 363 0.19 -3.59 33.38
C ALA A 363 -0.71 -3.64 32.15
N LEU A 364 -2.02 -3.64 32.36
CA LEU A 364 -3.01 -3.57 31.29
C LEU A 364 -3.11 -2.12 30.82
N VAL A 365 -3.06 -1.90 29.51
CA VAL A 365 -3.12 -0.57 28.88
C VAL A 365 -4.12 -0.57 27.74
N ASN A 366 -4.50 0.63 27.30
CA ASN A 366 -5.24 0.82 26.06
C ASN A 366 -4.37 1.69 25.14
N THR A 367 -4.03 1.19 23.94
CA THR A 367 -3.07 1.87 23.06
C THR A 367 -3.59 3.18 22.47
N ASP A 368 -4.92 3.38 22.47
CA ASP A 368 -5.56 4.46 21.73
C ASP A 368 -6.17 5.53 22.65
N LEU A 369 -6.72 5.15 23.80
CA LEU A 369 -7.51 6.04 24.64
C LEU A 369 -6.69 7.07 25.43
N GLY A 370 -5.39 6.84 25.65
CA GLY A 370 -4.56 7.73 26.44
C GLY A 370 -5.17 8.02 27.82
N GLU A 371 -5.14 9.30 28.24
CA GLU A 371 -5.79 9.76 29.47
C GLU A 371 -7.33 9.55 29.50
N GLN A 372 -7.99 9.36 28.34
CA GLN A 372 -9.43 9.14 28.29
C GLN A 372 -9.84 7.81 28.92
N LEU A 373 -8.90 6.87 29.09
CA LEU A 373 -9.14 5.62 29.83
C LEU A 373 -9.59 5.89 31.27
N ALA A 374 -9.04 6.91 31.93
CA ALA A 374 -9.46 7.32 33.29
C ALA A 374 -10.91 7.83 33.33
N LYS A 375 -11.46 8.26 32.18
CA LYS A 375 -12.85 8.70 32.04
C LYS A 375 -13.79 7.55 31.65
N ARG A 376 -13.31 6.34 31.37
CA ARG A 376 -14.17 5.18 31.12
C ARG A 376 -14.75 4.63 32.43
N LEU A 377 -15.80 3.83 32.33
CA LEU A 377 -16.21 2.98 33.45
C LEU A 377 -15.18 1.87 33.66
N PRO A 378 -14.95 1.42 34.90
CA PRO A 378 -14.20 0.21 35.16
C PRO A 378 -14.80 -0.95 34.36
N SER A 379 -14.01 -1.60 33.52
CA SER A 379 -14.45 -2.72 32.69
C SER A 379 -13.26 -3.61 32.33
N ASN A 380 -13.48 -4.92 32.32
CA ASN A 380 -12.51 -5.91 31.85
C ASN A 380 -12.27 -5.87 30.32
N ARG A 381 -13.06 -5.07 29.59
CA ARG A 381 -12.94 -4.84 28.14
C ARG A 381 -12.32 -3.49 27.79
N ALA A 382 -11.75 -2.78 28.76
CA ALA A 382 -11.19 -1.44 28.57
C ALA A 382 -9.74 -1.44 28.06
N PHE A 383 -9.11 -2.61 27.91
CA PHE A 383 -7.69 -2.78 27.61
C PHE A 383 -7.52 -3.65 26.38
N ASP A 384 -6.51 -3.34 25.57
CA ASP A 384 -6.17 -4.03 24.32
C ASP A 384 -4.72 -4.54 24.30
N HIS A 385 -3.89 -4.14 25.28
CA HIS A 385 -2.48 -4.50 25.33
C HIS A 385 -1.98 -4.69 26.77
N VAL A 386 -0.88 -5.43 26.92
CA VAL A 386 -0.23 -5.70 28.22
C VAL A 386 1.26 -5.45 28.13
N ILE A 387 1.77 -4.64 29.06
CA ILE A 387 3.20 -4.33 29.21
C ILE A 387 3.69 -4.68 30.62
N THR A 388 4.99 -4.46 30.88
CA THR A 388 5.61 -4.72 32.19
C THR A 388 5.84 -3.41 32.94
N TYR A 389 5.26 -3.31 34.13
CA TYR A 389 5.58 -2.28 35.11
C TYR A 389 6.73 -2.76 36.01
N VAL A 390 7.78 -1.96 36.12
CA VAL A 390 8.93 -2.24 37.01
C VAL A 390 9.06 -1.13 38.03
N ASN A 391 9.22 -1.50 39.29
CA ASN A 391 9.59 -0.57 40.36
C ASN A 391 10.85 -1.08 41.06
N HIS A 392 11.95 -0.34 40.93
CA HIS A 392 13.22 -0.71 41.53
C HIS A 392 13.94 0.51 42.07
N ASN A 393 14.44 0.43 43.30
CA ASN A 393 15.17 1.54 43.95
C ASN A 393 14.43 2.90 43.92
N GLY A 394 13.09 2.88 43.95
CA GLY A 394 12.25 4.08 43.87
C GLY A 394 12.12 4.70 42.48
N LYS A 395 12.65 4.06 41.44
CA LYS A 395 12.42 4.40 40.04
C LYS A 395 11.34 3.49 39.44
N THR A 396 10.47 4.08 38.64
CA THR A 396 9.45 3.37 37.86
C THR A 396 9.87 3.33 36.39
N TRP A 397 9.74 2.17 35.76
CA TRP A 397 9.86 2.02 34.31
C TRP A 397 8.66 1.27 33.72
N TRP A 398 8.27 1.67 32.51
CA TRP A 398 7.27 1.00 31.68
C TRP A 398 7.98 0.32 30.53
N LEU A 399 7.95 -1.02 30.50
CA LEU A 399 8.72 -1.81 29.54
C LEU A 399 7.76 -2.62 28.66
N ASP A 400 7.88 -2.45 27.35
CA ASP A 400 7.10 -3.23 26.39
C ASP A 400 7.99 -4.32 25.75
N PRO A 401 7.81 -5.59 26.15
CA PRO A 401 8.60 -6.69 25.62
C PRO A 401 8.24 -7.05 24.17
N THR A 402 7.17 -6.49 23.60
CA THR A 402 6.73 -6.79 22.22
C THR A 402 7.47 -5.98 21.15
N ARG A 403 8.17 -4.92 21.56
CA ARG A 403 8.97 -4.09 20.67
C ARG A 403 10.18 -4.84 20.11
N THR A 404 10.72 -4.34 19.01
CA THR A 404 11.91 -4.90 18.35
C THR A 404 12.95 -3.82 18.12
N TYR A 405 14.23 -4.20 18.05
CA TYR A 405 15.36 -3.28 17.82
C TYR A 405 15.50 -2.17 18.86
N GLN A 406 14.93 -2.35 20.05
CA GLN A 406 15.08 -1.47 21.20
C GLN A 406 16.34 -1.83 21.99
N HIS A 407 17.47 -1.25 21.59
CA HIS A 407 18.77 -1.48 22.24
C HIS A 407 19.19 -0.25 23.04
N GLY A 408 19.61 -0.46 24.29
CA GLY A 408 20.08 0.59 25.19
C GLY A 408 20.18 0.09 26.62
N LEU A 409 20.75 0.90 27.50
CA LEU A 409 20.43 0.84 28.93
C LEU A 409 19.03 1.41 29.14
N ILE A 410 18.36 0.98 30.22
CA ILE A 410 16.95 1.30 30.48
C ILE A 410 16.66 2.80 30.60
N ASP A 411 17.68 3.59 30.97
CA ASP A 411 17.59 5.05 31.06
C ASP A 411 17.66 5.75 29.69
N TYR A 412 18.05 5.05 28.62
CA TYR A 412 18.19 5.58 27.24
C TYR A 412 17.19 4.97 26.24
N ILE A 413 16.51 3.87 26.56
CA ILE A 413 15.48 3.30 25.69
C ILE A 413 14.19 4.12 25.74
N HIS A 414 13.42 4.11 24.66
CA HIS A 414 12.11 4.74 24.66
C HIS A 414 11.09 3.91 25.44
N GLN A 415 10.52 4.48 26.51
CA GLN A 415 9.41 3.86 27.24
C GLN A 415 8.08 4.26 26.58
N PRO A 416 7.14 3.30 26.36
CA PRO A 416 5.81 3.63 25.87
C PRO A 416 5.07 4.54 26.86
N ASP A 417 4.19 5.36 26.32
CA ASP A 417 3.25 6.18 27.09
C ASP A 417 1.86 6.05 26.47
N PHE A 418 0.98 5.34 27.17
CA PHE A 418 -0.43 5.16 26.80
C PHE A 418 -1.36 5.95 27.74
N GLY A 419 -0.83 6.94 28.45
CA GLY A 419 -1.53 7.79 29.41
C GLY A 419 -1.85 7.10 30.74
N MET A 420 -2.61 5.99 30.72
CA MET A 420 -3.05 5.30 31.93
C MET A 420 -2.88 3.78 31.83
N ALA A 421 -2.49 3.16 32.94
CA ALA A 421 -2.33 1.71 33.05
C ALA A 421 -3.00 1.14 34.30
N LEU A 422 -3.50 -0.10 34.23
CA LEU A 422 -3.93 -0.87 35.39
C LEU A 422 -2.85 -1.90 35.77
N VAL A 423 -2.06 -1.57 36.79
CA VAL A 423 -0.96 -2.45 37.25
C VAL A 423 -1.52 -3.59 38.10
N LEU A 424 -1.35 -4.83 37.66
CA LEU A 424 -1.85 -6.03 38.33
C LEU A 424 -0.94 -6.45 39.49
N ARG A 425 -0.96 -5.69 40.58
CA ARG A 425 -0.24 -5.97 41.83
C ARG A 425 -1.20 -6.08 43.03
N PRO A 426 -0.77 -6.71 44.14
CA PRO A 426 -1.59 -6.78 45.36
C PRO A 426 -2.04 -5.38 45.82
N GLY A 427 -3.35 -5.22 46.03
CA GLY A 427 -3.94 -3.96 46.52
C GLY A 427 -4.20 -2.87 45.47
N THR A 428 -4.09 -3.17 44.16
CA THR A 428 -4.42 -2.22 43.10
C THR A 428 -5.90 -1.87 43.08
N SER A 429 -6.24 -0.61 43.37
CA SER A 429 -7.62 -0.12 43.36
C SER A 429 -7.91 0.96 42.32
N GLN A 430 -6.89 1.46 41.63
CA GLN A 430 -6.99 2.60 40.70
C GLN A 430 -6.03 2.43 39.52
N LEU A 431 -6.31 3.13 38.42
CA LEU A 431 -5.38 3.30 37.32
C LEU A 431 -4.18 4.16 37.77
N VAL A 432 -3.03 3.93 37.13
CA VAL A 432 -1.77 4.65 37.34
C VAL A 432 -1.43 5.41 36.08
N GLU A 433 -1.04 6.68 36.22
CA GLU A 433 -0.55 7.51 35.11
C GLU A 433 0.81 6.98 34.63
N MET A 434 0.96 6.86 33.31
CA MET A 434 2.22 6.50 32.68
C MET A 434 3.05 7.76 32.50
N ALA A 435 3.84 8.14 33.51
CA ALA A 435 4.77 9.26 33.41
C ALA A 435 6.21 8.75 33.26
N PRO A 436 6.68 8.42 32.02
CA PRO A 436 8.03 7.90 31.82
C PRO A 436 9.09 8.97 32.16
N ASN A 437 10.12 8.57 32.92
CA ASN A 437 11.09 9.49 33.53
C ASN A 437 12.13 10.10 32.56
N ASN A 438 12.22 9.62 31.31
CA ASN A 438 13.27 10.04 30.38
C ASN A 438 12.93 9.59 28.95
N THR A 439 13.08 10.49 28.00
CA THR A 439 13.28 10.12 26.59
C THR A 439 14.34 11.06 26.03
N GLN A 440 15.57 10.58 25.82
CA GLN A 440 16.42 11.21 24.82
C GLN A 440 15.76 10.89 23.48
N PHE A 441 14.91 11.78 22.98
CA PHE A 441 14.28 11.66 21.67
C PHE A 441 14.74 12.83 20.82
N GLY A 442 15.06 12.54 19.56
CA GLY A 442 15.33 13.60 18.63
C GLY A 442 15.98 13.13 17.34
N LEU A 443 16.15 14.10 16.46
CA LEU A 443 16.89 14.01 15.22
C LEU A 443 17.81 15.23 15.14
N GLU A 444 19.11 15.01 15.09
CA GLU A 444 20.08 16.06 14.78
C GLU A 444 20.66 15.82 13.39
N VAL A 445 20.55 16.80 12.51
CA VAL A 445 21.07 16.75 11.14
C VAL A 445 22.13 17.83 10.96
N MET A 446 23.27 17.46 10.39
CA MET A 446 24.33 18.36 9.99
C MET A 446 24.60 18.20 8.50
N ASP A 447 24.21 19.21 7.73
CA ASP A 447 24.46 19.30 6.31
C ASP A 447 25.66 20.20 6.05
N ARG A 448 26.61 19.73 5.25
CA ARG A 448 27.77 20.49 4.83
C ARG A 448 27.84 20.57 3.31
N PHE A 449 27.84 21.79 2.80
CA PHE A 449 28.02 22.11 1.39
C PHE A 449 29.38 22.80 1.19
N VAL A 450 30.16 22.33 0.22
CA VAL A 450 31.43 22.97 -0.16
C VAL A 450 31.28 23.54 -1.57
N LEU A 451 31.15 24.87 -1.64
CA LEU A 451 30.95 25.62 -2.87
C LEU A 451 32.30 26.08 -3.43
N LYS A 452 32.49 25.86 -4.73
CA LYS A 452 33.62 26.39 -5.49
C LYS A 452 33.22 27.69 -6.19
N ARG A 453 34.22 28.45 -6.63
CA ARG A 453 34.03 29.68 -7.41
C ARG A 453 33.37 29.41 -8.76
N ASP A 454 33.86 28.39 -9.45
CA ASP A 454 33.33 27.98 -10.75
C ASP A 454 31.98 27.27 -10.55
N THR A 455 30.94 27.85 -11.15
CA THR A 455 29.54 27.46 -11.02
C THR A 455 29.24 26.15 -11.74
N ASN A 456 30.09 25.75 -12.69
CA ASN A 456 29.97 24.50 -13.43
C ASN A 456 30.62 23.31 -12.72
N LEU A 457 31.34 23.55 -11.62
CA LEU A 457 31.97 22.47 -10.86
C LEU A 457 30.99 21.87 -9.84
N PRO A 458 31.01 20.54 -9.64
CA PRO A 458 30.11 19.90 -8.70
C PRO A 458 30.30 20.39 -7.27
N VAL A 459 29.17 20.62 -6.58
CA VAL A 459 29.14 20.93 -5.15
C VAL A 459 29.23 19.63 -4.35
N LEU A 460 30.15 19.58 -3.39
CA LEU A 460 30.23 18.43 -2.49
C LEU A 460 29.25 18.64 -1.34
N PHE A 461 28.37 17.66 -1.14
CA PHE A 461 27.37 17.65 -0.09
C PHE A 461 27.60 16.46 0.84
N THR A 462 27.63 16.69 2.15
CA THR A 462 27.71 15.65 3.17
C THR A 462 26.63 15.91 4.20
N THR A 463 25.78 14.92 4.45
CA THR A 463 24.76 15.00 5.52
C THR A 463 25.06 13.95 6.59
N SER A 464 24.87 14.32 7.84
CA SER A 464 25.00 13.42 8.98
C SER A 464 23.78 13.55 9.87
N SER A 465 23.02 12.47 9.98
CA SER A 465 21.83 12.36 10.80
C SER A 465 22.11 11.51 12.04
N ILE A 466 21.85 12.05 13.22
CA ILE A 466 21.93 11.37 14.52
C ILE A 466 20.50 11.18 15.04
N TYR A 467 20.09 9.92 15.08
CA TYR A 467 18.82 9.49 15.63
C TYR A 467 19.01 9.10 17.10
N GLU A 468 18.11 9.55 17.98
CA GLU A 468 18.10 9.23 19.41
C GLU A 468 16.76 8.61 19.82
N GLY A 469 16.78 7.69 20.80
CA GLY A 469 15.57 7.14 21.38
C GLY A 469 14.74 6.37 20.35
N TRP A 470 13.43 6.64 20.31
CA TRP A 470 12.51 6.01 19.36
C TRP A 470 12.94 6.15 17.89
N ASN A 471 13.54 7.29 17.51
CA ASN A 471 14.01 7.48 16.14
C ASN A 471 15.17 6.53 15.82
N ALA A 472 16.06 6.25 16.78
CA ALA A 472 17.16 5.30 16.60
C ALA A 472 16.64 3.86 16.46
N GLU A 473 15.67 3.48 17.29
CA GLU A 473 15.01 2.16 17.24
C GLU A 473 14.29 1.96 15.89
N ARG A 474 13.53 2.95 15.42
CA ARG A 474 12.88 2.94 14.11
C ARG A 474 13.91 2.82 12.97
N GLN A 475 15.02 3.56 13.05
CA GLN A 475 16.06 3.53 12.02
C GLN A 475 16.79 2.17 11.98
N ARG A 476 17.03 1.55 13.14
CA ARG A 476 17.57 0.17 13.21
C ARG A 476 16.64 -0.84 12.54
N ASN A 477 15.34 -0.73 12.81
CA ASN A 477 14.34 -1.61 12.17
C ASN A 477 14.32 -1.43 10.64
N GLN A 478 14.35 -0.18 10.15
CA GLN A 478 14.44 0.09 8.71
C GLN A 478 15.72 -0.48 8.09
N LEU A 479 16.87 -0.32 8.74
CA LEU A 479 18.14 -0.89 8.29
C LEU A 479 18.09 -2.42 8.22
N ALA A 480 17.52 -3.08 9.23
CA ALA A 480 17.38 -4.53 9.25
C ALA A 480 16.41 -5.04 8.17
N SER A 481 15.34 -4.30 7.89
CA SER A 481 14.29 -4.69 6.93
C SER A 481 14.66 -4.42 5.48
N ASN A 482 15.27 -3.26 5.18
CA ASN A 482 15.56 -2.81 3.82
C ASN A 482 17.02 -3.08 3.39
N GLY A 483 17.93 -3.20 4.35
CA GLY A 483 19.36 -3.20 4.09
C GLY A 483 19.91 -1.79 3.80
N GLN A 484 21.23 -1.66 3.88
CA GLN A 484 21.93 -0.38 3.78
C GLN A 484 21.81 0.27 2.39
N SER A 485 21.94 -0.51 1.30
CA SER A 485 21.89 0.03 -0.07
C SER A 485 20.51 0.60 -0.42
N LYS A 486 19.43 -0.06 0.01
CA LYS A 486 18.07 0.45 -0.22
C LYS A 486 17.79 1.69 0.62
N LEU A 487 18.32 1.75 1.85
CA LEU A 487 18.23 2.97 2.66
C LEU A 487 18.95 4.14 1.99
N GLN A 488 20.17 3.93 1.48
CA GLN A 488 20.90 4.96 0.73
C GLN A 488 20.15 5.42 -0.51
N GLN A 489 19.52 4.50 -1.25
CA GLN A 489 18.68 4.87 -2.40
C GLN A 489 17.49 5.72 -1.96
N GLN A 490 16.79 5.36 -0.89
CA GLN A 490 15.65 6.15 -0.38
C GLN A 490 16.07 7.57 0.04
N TYR A 491 17.25 7.73 0.62
CA TYR A 491 17.79 9.04 0.95
C TYR A 491 18.24 9.82 -0.30
N LEU A 492 18.83 9.15 -1.30
CA LEU A 492 19.13 9.76 -2.59
C LEU A 492 17.86 10.28 -3.27
N ASP A 493 16.82 9.44 -3.38
CA ASP A 493 15.52 9.79 -3.97
C ASP A 493 14.90 11.01 -3.25
N PHE A 494 15.05 11.07 -1.92
CA PHE A 494 14.58 12.20 -1.12
C PHE A 494 15.35 13.50 -1.43
N PHE A 495 16.68 13.45 -1.53
CA PHE A 495 17.48 14.64 -1.82
C PHE A 495 17.41 15.08 -3.29
N GLU A 496 17.13 14.17 -4.22
CA GLU A 496 16.98 14.47 -5.66
C GLU A 496 15.82 15.44 -5.93
N TYR A 497 14.77 15.40 -5.11
CA TYR A 497 13.68 16.39 -5.14
C TYR A 497 14.18 17.83 -4.90
N TYR A 498 15.18 18.01 -4.04
CA TYR A 498 15.73 19.33 -3.68
C TYR A 498 16.93 19.73 -4.54
N TYR A 499 17.71 18.75 -4.98
CA TYR A 499 18.97 18.95 -5.71
C TYR A 499 19.00 18.01 -6.93
N PRO A 500 18.54 18.49 -8.10
CA PRO A 500 18.64 17.73 -9.34
C PRO A 500 20.08 17.32 -9.64
N ASP A 501 20.27 16.15 -10.27
CA ASP A 501 21.59 15.58 -10.59
C ASP A 501 22.52 15.35 -9.39
N ILE A 502 21.95 15.12 -8.21
CA ILE A 502 22.68 14.63 -7.04
C ILE A 502 23.10 13.17 -7.25
N GLN A 503 24.36 12.86 -6.93
CA GLN A 503 24.92 11.52 -7.11
C GLN A 503 25.64 11.05 -5.85
N VAL A 504 25.52 9.76 -5.55
CA VAL A 504 26.25 9.10 -4.45
C VAL A 504 27.74 9.10 -4.77
N ARG A 505 28.53 9.69 -3.87
CA ARG A 505 29.99 9.73 -3.97
C ARG A 505 30.66 8.60 -3.19
N GLN A 506 30.07 8.19 -2.07
CA GLN A 506 30.56 7.10 -1.22
C GLN A 506 29.38 6.38 -0.56
N ASP A 507 29.58 5.11 -0.21
CA ASP A 507 28.60 4.34 0.56
C ASP A 507 28.29 5.03 1.89
N ILE A 508 27.01 5.00 2.28
CA ILE A 508 26.53 5.53 3.56
C ILE A 508 27.29 4.88 4.72
N ALA A 509 27.76 5.69 5.67
CA ALA A 509 28.42 5.20 6.87
C ALA A 509 27.42 5.13 8.02
N ILE A 510 27.19 3.93 8.57
CA ILE A 510 26.32 3.72 9.73
C ILE A 510 27.17 3.47 10.98
N LYS A 511 26.90 4.22 12.05
CA LYS A 511 27.47 4.00 13.37
C LYS A 511 26.36 3.82 14.40
N ASP A 512 26.20 2.60 14.87
CA ASP A 512 25.18 2.22 15.85
C ASP A 512 25.80 2.15 17.27
N ASP A 513 25.41 3.10 18.14
CA ASP A 513 25.67 3.02 19.58
C ASP A 513 24.45 2.45 20.30
N GLN A 514 24.50 1.13 20.49
CA GLN A 514 23.45 0.36 21.14
C GLN A 514 23.41 0.54 22.66
N ARG A 515 24.42 1.16 23.29
CA ARG A 515 24.42 1.38 24.74
C ARG A 515 23.61 2.62 25.08
N GLU A 516 23.81 3.69 24.32
CA GLU A 516 23.12 4.98 24.50
C GLU A 516 21.86 5.13 23.64
N ASN A 517 21.46 4.10 22.91
CA ASN A 517 20.32 4.14 21.98
C ASN A 517 20.42 5.27 20.95
N ARG A 518 21.60 5.35 20.30
CA ARG A 518 21.89 6.35 19.26
C ARG A 518 22.31 5.66 17.97
N LEU A 519 21.85 6.16 16.84
CA LEU A 519 22.29 5.70 15.53
C LEU A 519 22.66 6.89 14.68
N ALA A 520 23.88 6.90 14.14
CA ALA A 520 24.33 7.92 13.21
C ALA A 520 24.43 7.36 11.80
N ALA A 521 23.91 8.09 10.83
CA ALA A 521 24.02 7.81 9.41
C ALA A 521 24.69 9.01 8.71
N THR A 522 25.76 8.77 7.97
CA THR A 522 26.50 9.82 7.25
C THR A 522 26.58 9.49 5.76
N GLU A 523 26.18 10.44 4.92
CA GLU A 523 26.06 10.28 3.48
C GLU A 523 26.94 11.29 2.75
N TYR A 524 27.39 10.89 1.56
CA TYR A 524 28.35 11.66 0.77
C TYR A 524 27.86 11.75 -0.66
N TYR A 525 27.63 12.98 -1.11
CA TYR A 525 27.07 13.28 -2.42
C TYR A 525 27.92 14.29 -3.20
N SER A 526 27.72 14.31 -4.51
CA SER A 526 28.12 15.39 -5.43
C SER A 526 26.91 15.87 -6.21
N ILE A 527 26.74 17.18 -6.32
CA ILE A 527 25.63 17.82 -7.04
C ILE A 527 26.22 18.52 -8.26
N ASN A 528 25.95 18.01 -9.47
CA ASN A 528 26.60 18.49 -10.69
C ASN A 528 25.97 19.79 -11.24
N ASN A 529 24.67 20.03 -10.97
CA ASN A 529 23.91 21.20 -11.41
C ASN A 529 23.28 21.96 -10.22
N PHE A 530 24.12 22.34 -9.25
CA PHE A 530 23.65 23.00 -8.02
C PHE A 530 23.08 24.41 -8.23
N TRP A 531 23.55 25.11 -9.27
CA TRP A 531 23.18 26.50 -9.55
C TRP A 531 22.13 26.59 -10.64
N GLU A 532 21.06 27.33 -10.37
CA GLU A 532 20.07 27.72 -11.38
C GLU A 532 20.55 29.01 -12.06
N ASP A 533 20.66 29.01 -13.39
CA ASP A 533 21.00 30.21 -14.15
C ASP A 533 19.76 31.08 -14.37
N ASN A 534 19.87 32.37 -14.03
CA ASN A 534 18.87 33.38 -14.35
C ASN A 534 19.50 34.47 -15.24
N PRO A 535 19.54 34.24 -16.58
CA PRO A 535 20.17 35.15 -17.54
C PRO A 535 19.57 36.56 -17.54
N LYS A 536 18.28 36.68 -17.21
CA LYS A 536 17.58 37.98 -17.18
C LYS A 536 18.05 38.87 -16.04
N GLU A 537 18.50 38.27 -14.93
CA GLU A 537 19.01 38.99 -13.77
C GLU A 537 20.53 39.06 -13.71
N GLY A 538 21.23 38.35 -14.60
CA GLY A 538 22.68 38.27 -14.61
C GLY A 538 23.27 37.54 -13.40
N LYS A 539 22.54 36.52 -12.89
CA LYS A 539 22.88 35.83 -11.63
C LYS A 539 22.66 34.33 -11.73
N PHE A 540 23.47 33.59 -11.00
CA PHE A 540 23.20 32.22 -10.60
C PHE A 540 22.58 32.20 -9.20
N THR A 541 21.53 31.42 -8.99
CA THR A 541 20.81 31.29 -7.71
C THR A 541 20.77 29.86 -7.23
N SER A 542 20.72 29.67 -5.91
CA SER A 542 20.41 28.36 -5.29
C SER A 542 19.83 28.57 -3.90
N SER A 543 19.10 27.59 -3.38
CA SER A 543 18.41 27.68 -2.09
C SER A 543 18.70 26.48 -1.20
N PHE A 544 18.72 26.73 0.11
CA PHE A 544 18.87 25.70 1.14
C PHE A 544 17.56 25.57 1.92
N TYR A 545 17.20 24.33 2.25
CA TYR A 545 15.92 24.00 2.89
C TYR A 545 16.16 23.17 4.16
N PRO A 546 15.47 23.47 5.28
CA PRO A 546 15.52 22.66 6.48
C PRO A 546 14.63 21.41 6.33
N ASN A 547 15.00 20.54 5.39
CA ASN A 547 14.23 19.38 4.94
C ASN A 547 13.95 18.32 6.02
N ALA A 548 14.69 18.33 7.14
CA ALA A 548 14.44 17.42 8.27
C ALA A 548 13.23 17.84 9.13
N LEU A 549 12.79 19.10 9.03
CA LEU A 549 11.70 19.63 9.84
C LEU A 549 10.60 20.38 9.07
N SER A 550 10.78 20.62 7.77
CA SER A 550 9.83 21.38 6.94
C SER A 550 8.41 20.78 6.99
N SER A 551 8.28 19.46 6.90
CA SER A 551 7.00 18.76 6.92
C SER A 551 6.20 18.92 8.22
N TYR A 552 6.85 19.26 9.33
CA TYR A 552 6.19 19.56 10.61
C TYR A 552 5.67 21.00 10.68
N LEU A 553 5.99 21.82 9.69
CA LEU A 553 5.62 23.23 9.59
C LEU A 553 4.78 23.52 8.33
N ASP A 554 4.37 22.48 7.59
CA ASP A 554 3.47 22.61 6.44
C ASP A 554 2.10 23.13 6.89
N ILE A 555 1.51 24.01 6.08
CA ILE A 555 0.16 24.52 6.32
C ILE A 555 -0.83 23.47 5.80
N PRO A 556 -1.71 22.91 6.65
CA PRO A 556 -2.73 21.97 6.19
C PRO A 556 -3.71 22.61 5.20
N ASP A 557 -4.20 21.82 4.23
CA ASP A 557 -5.18 22.27 3.23
C ASP A 557 -6.50 22.75 3.88
N GLU A 558 -6.92 22.07 4.94
CA GLU A 558 -8.11 22.42 5.72
C GLU A 558 -7.81 23.56 6.69
N LEU A 559 -8.16 24.79 6.30
CA LEU A 559 -7.92 25.99 7.13
C LEU A 559 -8.89 26.16 8.31
N ARG A 560 -9.88 25.28 8.44
CA ARG A 560 -10.89 25.29 9.51
C ARG A 560 -11.22 23.87 9.91
N ARG A 561 -11.38 23.64 11.22
CA ARG A 561 -11.72 22.33 11.79
C ARG A 561 -12.55 22.48 13.05
N GLN A 562 -13.32 21.44 13.39
CA GLN A 562 -14.14 21.38 14.61
C GLN A 562 -13.62 20.35 15.62
N GLN A 563 -12.70 19.49 15.22
CA GLN A 563 -12.06 18.46 16.04
C GLN A 563 -10.61 18.87 16.35
N PRO A 564 -9.94 18.33 17.38
CA PRO A 564 -8.53 18.63 17.63
C PRO A 564 -7.64 18.08 16.50
N LEU A 565 -6.55 18.78 16.16
CA LEU A 565 -5.51 18.32 15.22
C LEU A 565 -4.44 17.53 15.99
N TYR A 566 -4.07 16.35 15.53
CA TYR A 566 -2.95 15.56 16.03
C TYR A 566 -1.61 16.18 15.64
N LEU A 567 -0.67 16.21 16.59
CA LEU A 567 0.72 16.56 16.40
C LEU A 567 1.61 15.41 16.87
N THR A 568 2.68 15.13 16.13
CA THR A 568 3.68 14.16 16.60
C THR A 568 4.35 14.67 17.87
N TYR A 569 4.17 13.93 18.96
CA TYR A 569 4.71 14.28 20.27
C TYR A 569 5.18 13.04 21.04
N PRO A 570 6.30 13.14 21.76
CA PRO A 570 7.22 14.27 21.78
C PRO A 570 8.16 14.26 20.55
N GLN A 571 8.44 15.44 19.97
CA GLN A 571 9.30 15.57 18.77
C GLN A 571 10.30 16.72 18.92
N ARG A 572 11.58 16.42 18.68
CA ARG A 572 12.68 17.40 18.73
C ARG A 572 13.60 17.21 17.54
N ILE A 573 13.75 18.24 16.73
CA ILE A 573 14.57 18.21 15.51
C ILE A 573 15.49 19.42 15.53
N ALA A 574 16.77 19.19 15.24
CA ALA A 574 17.73 20.25 15.02
C ALA A 574 18.47 19.99 13.72
N GLN A 575 18.44 20.94 12.80
CA GLN A 575 19.16 20.86 11.54
C GLN A 575 20.12 22.04 11.44
N THR A 576 21.37 21.76 11.12
CA THR A 576 22.39 22.78 10.85
C THR A 576 22.87 22.60 9.42
N ILE A 577 22.76 23.66 8.63
CA ILE A 577 23.30 23.72 7.27
C ILE A 577 24.53 24.62 7.30
N GLU A 578 25.68 24.03 7.01
CA GLU A 578 26.99 24.68 6.96
C GLU A 578 27.45 24.80 5.50
N ILE A 579 27.58 26.02 5.03
CA ILE A 579 27.95 26.33 3.64
C ILE A 579 29.36 26.94 3.68
N GLN A 580 30.32 26.26 3.08
CA GLN A 580 31.70 26.69 2.97
C GLN A 580 31.98 27.27 1.59
N PHE A 581 32.49 28.49 1.54
CA PHE A 581 32.82 29.20 0.29
C PHE A 581 34.33 29.19 0.02
N ALA A 582 34.71 29.18 -1.25
CA ALA A 582 36.11 29.31 -1.68
C ALA A 582 36.63 30.76 -1.57
N ASP A 583 35.78 31.75 -1.83
CA ASP A 583 36.15 33.17 -1.97
C ASP A 583 35.72 34.04 -0.78
N ASP A 584 36.27 35.26 -0.71
CA ASP A 584 36.01 36.22 0.38
C ASP A 584 34.89 37.24 0.08
N ASP A 585 34.33 37.20 -1.13
CA ASP A 585 33.44 38.26 -1.65
C ASP A 585 31.96 38.12 -1.22
N TRP A 586 31.65 37.08 -0.44
CA TRP A 586 30.31 36.84 0.07
C TRP A 586 29.97 37.76 1.24
N ASN A 587 28.75 38.33 1.22
CA ASN A 587 28.20 39.14 2.29
C ASN A 587 26.79 38.64 2.66
N PHE A 588 26.55 38.45 3.95
CA PHE A 588 25.26 38.03 4.48
C PHE A 588 24.96 38.82 5.75
N ASP A 589 23.68 39.14 5.95
CA ASP A 589 23.21 39.69 7.21
C ASP A 589 22.98 38.56 8.22
N ASN A 590 23.29 38.84 9.49
CA ASN A 590 22.97 37.90 10.55
C ASN A 590 21.50 38.09 10.93
N GLU A 591 20.76 36.99 10.94
CA GLU A 591 19.33 36.99 11.24
C GLU A 591 19.02 35.96 12.33
N THR A 592 17.99 36.22 13.13
CA THR A 592 17.44 35.26 14.08
C THR A 592 15.94 35.45 14.16
N PHE A 593 15.22 34.34 14.10
CA PHE A 593 13.77 34.30 14.26
C PHE A 593 13.39 33.21 15.27
N THR A 594 12.32 33.45 16.02
CA THR A 594 11.78 32.46 16.95
C THR A 594 10.27 32.62 17.02
N GLU A 595 9.53 31.57 16.68
CA GLU A 595 8.11 31.46 16.98
C GLU A 595 7.95 30.44 18.12
N LYS A 596 7.45 30.91 19.27
CA LYS A 596 7.17 30.06 20.42
C LYS A 596 5.71 30.21 20.79
N ASN A 597 5.00 29.09 20.78
CA ASN A 597 3.59 29.01 21.16
C ASN A 597 3.34 27.73 21.99
N PRO A 598 2.12 27.52 22.53
CA PRO A 598 1.82 26.33 23.34
C PRO A 598 1.98 24.98 22.62
N TYR A 599 2.01 24.95 21.28
CA TYR A 599 1.99 23.72 20.48
C TYR A 599 3.36 23.37 19.89
N PHE A 600 4.14 24.38 19.47
CA PHE A 600 5.50 24.17 19.00
C PHE A 600 6.43 25.36 19.30
N THR A 601 7.73 25.08 19.25
CA THR A 601 8.80 26.08 19.23
C THR A 601 9.61 25.91 17.96
N PHE A 602 9.66 26.95 17.12
CA PHE A 602 10.53 27.02 15.95
C PHE A 602 11.60 28.09 16.15
N TYR A 603 12.84 27.74 15.89
CA TYR A 603 14.00 28.62 15.98
C TYR A 603 14.77 28.60 14.66
N TYR A 604 15.11 29.77 14.16
CA TYR A 604 15.97 29.95 12.99
C TYR A 604 17.08 30.95 13.30
N ARG A 605 18.30 30.65 12.82
CA ARG A 605 19.43 31.58 12.87
C ARG A 605 20.36 31.41 11.67
N ALA A 606 20.56 32.48 10.92
CA ALA A 606 21.66 32.62 9.97
C ALA A 606 22.83 33.39 10.60
N LYS A 607 24.04 32.83 10.48
CA LYS A 607 25.27 33.49 10.92
C LYS A 607 26.40 33.26 9.93
N TYR A 608 26.96 34.33 9.41
CA TYR A 608 28.14 34.28 8.54
C TYR A 608 29.43 34.63 9.27
N ASN A 609 30.46 33.82 9.07
CA ASN A 609 31.81 34.09 9.56
C ASN A 609 32.75 34.34 8.36
N LYS A 610 33.08 35.62 8.12
CA LYS A 610 33.99 36.06 7.04
C LYS A 610 35.36 35.39 7.11
N THR A 611 35.96 35.28 8.28
CA THR A 611 37.31 34.69 8.43
C THR A 611 37.33 33.20 8.13
N ALA A 612 36.25 32.49 8.47
CA ALA A 612 36.10 31.06 8.19
C ALA A 612 35.48 30.79 6.81
N LYS A 613 35.04 31.82 6.07
CA LYS A 613 34.28 31.71 4.83
C LYS A 613 33.11 30.73 4.94
N THR A 614 32.37 30.80 6.05
CA THR A 614 31.32 29.82 6.36
C THR A 614 30.02 30.52 6.77
N LEU A 615 28.92 30.20 6.08
CA LEU A 615 27.57 30.53 6.49
C LEU A 615 26.96 29.34 7.24
N LYS A 616 26.40 29.59 8.43
CA LYS A 616 25.68 28.59 9.22
C LYS A 616 24.23 28.97 9.38
N LEU A 617 23.35 28.10 8.92
CA LEU A 617 21.91 28.18 9.12
C LEU A 617 21.54 27.14 10.18
N ASN A 618 20.95 27.56 11.30
CA ASN A 618 20.55 26.66 12.38
C ASN A 618 19.03 26.71 12.51
N PHE A 619 18.41 25.56 12.40
CA PHE A 619 16.97 25.38 12.54
C PHE A 619 16.69 24.42 13.69
N LYS A 620 15.69 24.72 14.52
CA LYS A 620 15.19 23.81 15.54
C LYS A 620 13.68 23.82 15.57
N TYR A 621 13.10 22.64 15.70
CA TYR A 621 11.68 22.41 15.92
C TYR A 621 11.50 21.54 17.17
N GLU A 622 10.58 21.93 18.04
CA GLU A 622 10.17 21.15 19.22
C GLU A 622 8.65 21.19 19.32
N SER A 623 8.00 20.03 19.37
CA SER A 623 6.58 19.96 19.71
C SER A 623 6.40 20.06 21.23
N ASN A 624 5.48 20.93 21.63
CA ASN A 624 5.18 21.22 23.04
C ASN A 624 3.86 20.55 23.49
N SER A 625 3.12 19.95 22.55
CA SER A 625 1.82 19.29 22.74
C SER A 625 1.63 18.20 21.68
N ASP A 626 0.84 17.18 21.99
CA ASP A 626 0.40 16.10 21.09
C ASP A 626 -0.81 16.49 20.22
N HIS A 627 -1.43 17.65 20.50
CA HIS A 627 -2.54 18.14 19.70
C HIS A 627 -2.73 19.66 19.76
N VAL A 628 -3.48 20.18 18.78
CA VAL A 628 -4.03 21.54 18.75
C VAL A 628 -5.55 21.46 18.94
N PRO A 629 -6.13 22.05 19.99
CA PRO A 629 -7.57 22.17 20.15
C PRO A 629 -8.24 22.91 18.98
N ALA A 630 -9.44 22.49 18.59
CA ALA A 630 -10.16 23.05 17.44
C ALA A 630 -10.36 24.58 17.53
N ASN A 631 -10.62 25.10 18.73
CA ASN A 631 -10.80 26.53 18.99
C ASN A 631 -9.50 27.36 18.88
N GLU A 632 -8.34 26.72 18.95
CA GLU A 632 -7.01 27.35 18.83
C GLU A 632 -6.36 27.11 17.46
N TYR A 633 -7.02 26.35 16.60
CA TYR A 633 -6.50 25.97 15.29
C TYR A 633 -6.15 27.18 14.41
N SER A 634 -6.99 28.22 14.41
CA SER A 634 -6.68 29.45 13.66
C SER A 634 -5.41 30.15 14.15
N ASN A 635 -5.12 30.11 15.46
CA ASN A 635 -3.90 30.66 16.02
C ASN A 635 -2.68 29.83 15.62
N TYR A 636 -2.82 28.50 15.62
CA TYR A 636 -1.80 27.57 15.13
C TYR A 636 -1.45 27.80 13.64
N ILE A 637 -2.46 27.91 12.76
CA ILE A 637 -2.24 28.21 11.34
C ILE A 637 -1.51 29.56 11.15
N ASN A 638 -1.86 30.58 11.94
CA ASN A 638 -1.17 31.86 11.88
C ASN A 638 0.28 31.74 12.36
N ALA A 639 0.57 30.89 13.36
CA ALA A 639 1.94 30.62 13.78
C ALA A 639 2.75 29.92 12.68
N LEU A 640 2.17 28.91 12.00
CA LEU A 640 2.79 28.24 10.85
C LEU A 640 3.08 29.20 9.69
N LYS A 641 2.15 30.13 9.41
CA LYS A 641 2.36 31.15 8.36
C LYS A 641 3.58 32.03 8.61
N LYS A 642 3.85 32.38 9.88
CA LYS A 642 5.03 33.18 10.23
C LYS A 642 6.34 32.42 10.05
N THR A 643 6.33 31.09 10.06
CA THR A 643 7.56 30.30 9.89
C THR A 643 7.92 30.12 8.41
N GLN A 644 6.97 30.27 7.48
CA GLN A 644 7.17 29.96 6.05
C GLN A 644 8.32 30.74 5.42
N ASP A 645 8.45 32.04 5.76
CA ASP A 645 9.52 32.90 5.23
C ASP A 645 10.94 32.45 5.66
N TYR A 646 11.02 31.52 6.61
CA TYR A 646 12.26 30.99 7.17
C TYR A 646 12.51 29.51 6.83
N LEU A 647 11.69 28.92 5.94
CA LEU A 647 11.86 27.53 5.49
C LEU A 647 12.64 27.40 4.18
N SER A 648 13.23 28.51 3.71
CA SER A 648 14.22 28.49 2.66
C SER A 648 15.24 29.60 2.90
N TYR A 649 16.46 29.41 2.39
CA TYR A 649 17.49 30.45 2.39
C TYR A 649 18.18 30.46 1.03
N GLY A 650 17.94 31.52 0.25
CA GLY A 650 18.55 31.71 -1.06
C GLY A 650 19.93 32.34 -0.99
N ILE A 651 20.83 31.92 -1.87
CA ILE A 651 22.09 32.60 -2.17
C ILE A 651 22.18 32.88 -3.67
N TYR A 652 22.96 33.88 -4.05
CA TYR A 652 23.21 34.20 -5.45
C TYR A 652 24.64 34.70 -5.67
N GLN A 653 25.14 34.50 -6.89
CA GLN A 653 26.39 35.07 -7.38
C GLN A 653 26.15 35.67 -8.77
N TYR A 654 26.87 36.74 -9.08
CA TYR A 654 26.74 37.42 -10.37
C TYR A 654 27.54 36.69 -11.45
N HIS A 655 27.12 36.84 -12.70
CA HIS A 655 27.96 36.48 -13.85
C HIS A 655 29.25 37.33 -13.84
N ASP A 656 30.37 36.74 -14.24
CA ASP A 656 31.62 37.51 -14.41
C ASP A 656 31.42 38.59 -15.51
N GLU A 657 31.90 39.81 -15.27
CA GLU A 657 31.61 41.05 -16.05
C GLU A 657 32.01 41.04 -17.56
N ASP A 658 32.48 39.93 -18.12
CA ASP A 658 32.96 39.83 -19.52
C ASP A 658 32.05 39.01 -20.47
N THR A 659 30.78 38.76 -20.10
CA THR A 659 29.83 38.06 -20.99
C THR A 659 28.81 39.06 -21.56
N PRO A 660 28.82 39.38 -22.88
CA PRO A 660 27.89 40.35 -23.44
C PRO A 660 26.46 39.80 -23.44
N ALA A 661 25.52 40.62 -22.96
CA ALA A 661 24.10 40.35 -23.03
C ALA A 661 23.64 40.11 -24.48
N PRO A 662 22.81 39.08 -24.77
CA PRO A 662 22.15 38.97 -26.06
C PRO A 662 21.15 40.10 -26.20
N THR A 663 21.30 40.89 -27.26
CA THR A 663 20.37 41.95 -27.66
C THR A 663 19.01 41.39 -28.04
N ASP A 664 17.97 42.00 -27.47
CA ASP A 664 16.54 41.76 -27.71
C ASP A 664 16.16 41.56 -29.19
N SER A 665 15.41 40.48 -29.45
CA SER A 665 14.40 40.46 -30.50
C SER A 665 13.07 39.93 -29.95
N SER A 666 12.14 40.88 -29.77
CA SER A 666 10.67 40.71 -29.75
C SER A 666 10.08 39.63 -28.85
N SER A 667 9.72 40.02 -27.63
CA SER A 667 8.65 39.38 -26.86
C SER A 667 7.28 39.81 -27.40
N SER A 668 6.60 38.94 -28.14
CA SER A 668 5.13 38.90 -28.13
C SER A 668 4.71 37.78 -27.18
N ALA A 669 4.13 38.17 -26.04
CA ALA A 669 3.45 37.25 -25.17
C ALA A 669 2.17 36.75 -25.85
N GLU A 670 2.17 35.51 -26.36
CA GLU A 670 0.95 34.76 -26.67
C GLU A 670 1.17 33.24 -26.45
N ASN A 671 0.29 32.65 -25.63
CA ASN A 671 -0.08 31.22 -25.54
C ASN A 671 0.91 30.19 -24.97
N THR A 672 1.09 30.22 -23.65
CA THR A 672 1.46 29.04 -22.83
C THR A 672 0.29 28.06 -22.71
N LEU A 673 -0.04 27.34 -23.78
CA LEU A 673 -0.95 26.18 -23.73
C LEU A 673 -0.69 25.09 -24.79
N PHE A 674 0.31 25.22 -25.67
CA PHE A 674 0.57 24.24 -26.74
C PHE A 674 2.05 24.04 -27.11
N ASN A 675 2.98 24.05 -26.15
CA ASN A 675 4.33 23.48 -26.36
C ASN A 675 4.44 22.19 -25.57
N ILE A 676 3.97 21.10 -26.18
CA ILE A 676 4.30 19.73 -25.78
C ILE A 676 5.44 19.33 -26.71
N GLU A 677 6.59 18.99 -26.15
CA GLU A 677 7.68 18.38 -26.91
C GLU A 677 7.13 17.12 -27.61
N TRP A 678 7.29 17.04 -28.93
CA TRP A 678 6.60 16.04 -29.76
C TRP A 678 7.02 14.59 -29.45
N HIS A 679 8.16 14.38 -28.80
CA HIS A 679 8.61 13.08 -28.27
C HIS A 679 7.73 12.55 -27.12
N GLU A 680 7.26 13.45 -26.24
CA GLU A 680 6.33 13.14 -25.15
C GLU A 680 4.91 12.83 -25.68
N LEU A 681 4.57 13.32 -26.88
CA LEU A 681 3.29 13.04 -27.54
C LEU A 681 3.21 11.62 -28.10
N ASP A 682 4.30 11.03 -28.59
CA ASP A 682 4.26 9.69 -29.20
C ASP A 682 3.94 8.59 -28.18
N TYR A 683 4.65 8.55 -27.04
CA TYR A 683 4.40 7.55 -26.00
C TYR A 683 3.04 7.78 -25.32
N ARG A 684 2.65 9.03 -25.09
CA ARG A 684 1.36 9.37 -24.48
C ARG A 684 0.18 9.11 -25.43
N ILE A 685 0.32 9.31 -26.73
CA ILE A 685 -0.70 8.94 -27.74
C ILE A 685 -0.80 7.42 -27.84
N PHE A 686 0.31 6.68 -27.86
CA PHE A 686 0.28 5.21 -27.83
C PHE A 686 -0.37 4.68 -26.56
N ILE A 687 0.00 5.21 -25.38
CA ILE A 687 -0.65 4.88 -24.10
C ILE A 687 -2.13 5.23 -24.14
N LEU A 688 -2.50 6.40 -24.67
CA LEU A 688 -3.88 6.84 -24.76
C LEU A 688 -4.69 5.96 -25.73
N ILE A 689 -4.12 5.56 -26.87
CA ILE A 689 -4.74 4.62 -27.82
C ILE A 689 -4.90 3.25 -27.18
N TYR A 690 -3.90 2.76 -26.44
CA TYR A 690 -3.99 1.51 -25.68
C TYR A 690 -5.05 1.61 -24.58
N LEU A 691 -5.06 2.67 -23.78
CA LEU A 691 -6.06 2.93 -22.74
C LEU A 691 -7.46 3.05 -23.33
N LEU A 692 -7.63 3.77 -24.44
CA LEU A 692 -8.91 3.87 -25.16
C LEU A 692 -9.33 2.51 -25.73
N ALA A 693 -8.39 1.68 -26.19
CA ALA A 693 -8.69 0.31 -26.62
C ALA A 693 -9.07 -0.60 -25.44
N TYR A 694 -8.42 -0.46 -24.27
CA TYR A 694 -8.77 -1.16 -23.03
C TYR A 694 -10.13 -0.73 -22.50
N VAL A 695 -10.40 0.58 -22.44
CA VAL A 695 -11.70 1.16 -22.08
C VAL A 695 -12.76 0.71 -23.08
N LEU A 696 -12.45 0.72 -24.38
CA LEU A 696 -13.37 0.23 -25.39
C LEU A 696 -13.67 -1.26 -25.20
N ILE A 697 -12.68 -2.10 -24.92
CA ILE A 697 -12.91 -3.52 -24.62
C ILE A 697 -13.70 -3.71 -23.34
N PHE A 698 -13.46 -2.91 -22.31
CA PHE A 698 -14.22 -2.94 -21.06
C PHE A 698 -15.68 -2.52 -21.30
N VAL A 699 -15.91 -1.49 -22.10
CA VAL A 699 -17.25 -1.06 -22.54
C VAL A 699 -17.91 -2.14 -23.40
N LEU A 700 -17.18 -2.76 -24.32
CA LEU A 700 -17.67 -3.88 -25.13
C LEU A 700 -17.99 -5.12 -24.28
N TRP A 701 -17.19 -5.38 -23.25
CA TRP A 701 -17.42 -6.42 -22.24
C TRP A 701 -18.72 -6.14 -21.48
N ARG A 702 -18.92 -4.90 -21.01
CA ARG A 702 -20.10 -4.49 -20.23
C ARG A 702 -21.38 -4.47 -21.07
N LEU A 703 -21.29 -4.06 -22.33
CA LEU A 703 -22.40 -4.09 -23.28
C LEU A 703 -22.82 -5.52 -23.65
N ASP A 704 -21.89 -6.48 -23.72
CA ASP A 704 -22.23 -7.90 -23.99
C ASP A 704 -22.78 -8.64 -22.76
N GLN A 705 -22.36 -8.27 -21.54
CA GLN A 705 -23.00 -8.75 -20.30
C GLN A 705 -24.50 -8.41 -20.27
N TRP A 706 -24.90 -7.26 -20.82
CA TRP A 706 -26.29 -6.81 -20.84
C TRP A 706 -27.18 -7.44 -21.92
N ARG A 707 -26.62 -8.12 -22.94
CA ARG A 707 -27.38 -8.53 -24.15
C ARG A 707 -27.37 -10.04 -24.46
N ASN A 708 -27.26 -10.88 -23.44
CA ASN A 708 -27.14 -12.34 -23.52
C ASN A 708 -25.71 -12.79 -23.90
N PRO A 709 -24.86 -13.14 -22.90
CA PRO A 709 -23.46 -13.48 -23.12
C PRO A 709 -23.25 -14.83 -23.83
N PHE A 710 -24.31 -15.60 -24.04
CA PHE A 710 -24.32 -16.90 -24.70
C PHE A 710 -25.25 -16.85 -25.92
N HIS A 711 -24.91 -17.60 -26.97
CA HIS A 711 -25.75 -17.66 -28.16
C HIS A 711 -26.01 -19.12 -28.55
N GLY A 712 -27.29 -19.49 -28.63
CA GLY A 712 -27.70 -20.86 -28.94
C GLY A 712 -27.12 -21.88 -27.96
N GLU A 713 -26.82 -23.07 -28.46
CA GLU A 713 -26.23 -24.18 -27.70
C GLU A 713 -24.69 -24.23 -27.80
N ALA A 714 -24.04 -23.09 -28.07
CA ALA A 714 -22.58 -23.05 -28.19
C ALA A 714 -21.90 -23.58 -26.91
N ILE A 715 -20.92 -24.48 -27.09
CA ILE A 715 -20.18 -25.10 -26.00
C ILE A 715 -19.05 -24.18 -25.53
N PHE A 716 -18.38 -23.50 -26.45
CA PHE A 716 -17.33 -22.52 -26.13
C PHE A 716 -17.58 -21.26 -26.95
N PHE A 717 -16.59 -20.38 -27.08
CA PHE A 717 -16.71 -19.18 -27.91
C PHE A 717 -16.09 -19.40 -29.30
N PRO A 718 -16.85 -19.90 -30.30
CA PRO A 718 -16.31 -20.21 -31.62
C PRO A 718 -16.16 -18.97 -32.50
N VAL A 719 -14.98 -18.84 -33.11
CA VAL A 719 -14.68 -17.80 -34.10
C VAL A 719 -13.87 -18.45 -35.21
N THR A 720 -14.23 -18.19 -36.48
CA THR A 720 -13.50 -18.76 -37.63
C THR A 720 -12.01 -18.40 -37.57
N LEU A 721 -11.13 -19.36 -37.92
CA LEU A 721 -9.67 -19.16 -37.87
C LEU A 721 -9.20 -17.91 -38.64
N PRO A 722 -9.72 -17.58 -39.85
CA PRO A 722 -9.34 -16.36 -40.55
C PRO A 722 -9.67 -15.09 -39.77
N LYS A 723 -10.86 -15.02 -39.14
CA LYS A 723 -11.24 -13.87 -38.33
C LYS A 723 -10.41 -13.81 -37.05
N PHE A 724 -10.19 -14.94 -36.40
CA PHE A 724 -9.38 -15.03 -35.18
C PHE A 724 -7.96 -14.50 -35.43
N LEU A 725 -7.28 -15.02 -36.45
CA LEU A 725 -5.93 -14.59 -36.83
C LEU A 725 -5.88 -13.11 -37.23
N PHE A 726 -6.81 -12.69 -38.08
CA PHE A 726 -6.86 -11.29 -38.52
C PHE A 726 -7.08 -10.35 -37.33
N MET A 727 -8.04 -10.65 -36.45
CA MET A 727 -8.30 -9.82 -35.28
C MET A 727 -7.13 -9.85 -34.30
N TRP A 728 -6.44 -10.98 -34.12
CA TRP A 728 -5.26 -11.07 -33.26
C TRP A 728 -4.17 -10.09 -33.69
N VAL A 729 -3.85 -10.06 -34.99
CA VAL A 729 -2.78 -9.20 -35.54
C VAL A 729 -3.26 -7.75 -35.72
N ALA A 730 -4.43 -7.56 -36.34
CA ALA A 730 -4.96 -6.23 -36.65
C ALA A 730 -5.35 -5.40 -35.42
N THR A 731 -5.41 -6.03 -34.24
CA THR A 731 -5.65 -5.34 -32.97
C THR A 731 -4.45 -5.39 -32.04
N LEU A 732 -3.24 -5.63 -32.55
CA LEU A 732 -1.99 -5.58 -31.77
C LEU A 732 -2.01 -6.48 -30.52
N GLY A 733 -2.66 -7.65 -30.59
CA GLY A 733 -2.72 -8.59 -29.46
C GLY A 733 -3.73 -8.23 -28.39
N ILE A 734 -4.64 -7.28 -28.67
CA ILE A 734 -5.70 -6.84 -27.74
C ILE A 734 -6.96 -7.73 -27.86
N TYR A 735 -7.40 -8.11 -29.06
CA TYR A 735 -8.52 -9.05 -29.27
C TYR A 735 -8.43 -10.40 -28.50
N PRO A 736 -7.26 -11.03 -28.36
CA PRO A 736 -7.07 -12.26 -27.57
C PRO A 736 -7.58 -12.14 -26.14
N MET A 737 -7.46 -10.98 -25.50
CA MET A 737 -7.96 -10.76 -24.14
C MET A 737 -9.45 -11.03 -24.07
N TYR A 738 -10.18 -10.50 -25.06
CA TYR A 738 -11.62 -10.72 -25.20
C TYR A 738 -11.95 -12.17 -25.55
N TRP A 739 -11.18 -12.81 -26.43
CA TRP A 739 -11.40 -14.22 -26.79
C TRP A 739 -11.17 -15.18 -25.60
N TYR A 740 -10.12 -14.97 -24.80
CA TYR A 740 -9.86 -15.73 -23.58
C TYR A 740 -10.92 -15.47 -22.52
N TYR A 741 -11.29 -14.21 -22.28
CA TYR A 741 -12.39 -13.84 -21.39
C TYR A 741 -13.67 -14.62 -21.74
N ARG A 742 -14.06 -14.64 -23.02
CA ARG A 742 -15.27 -15.35 -23.47
C ARG A 742 -15.17 -16.84 -23.23
N ASN A 743 -14.05 -17.48 -23.55
CA ASN A 743 -13.91 -18.93 -23.31
C ASN A 743 -13.94 -19.27 -21.81
N PHE A 744 -13.31 -18.47 -20.96
CA PHE A 744 -13.42 -18.66 -19.50
C PHE A 744 -14.81 -18.34 -18.95
N LEU A 745 -15.59 -17.48 -19.61
CA LEU A 745 -17.00 -17.25 -19.27
C LEU A 745 -17.86 -18.49 -19.55
N TYR A 746 -17.62 -19.17 -20.68
CA TYR A 746 -18.25 -20.46 -21.01
C TYR A 746 -17.85 -21.55 -20.03
N ILE A 747 -16.56 -21.66 -19.70
CA ILE A 747 -16.05 -22.62 -18.69
C ILE A 747 -16.74 -22.39 -17.34
N ARG A 748 -16.81 -21.13 -16.89
CA ARG A 748 -17.45 -20.76 -15.63
C ARG A 748 -18.90 -21.21 -15.59
N GLN A 749 -19.63 -21.00 -16.70
CA GLN A 749 -21.03 -21.41 -16.81
C GLN A 749 -21.18 -22.93 -16.78
N GLN A 750 -20.36 -23.66 -17.53
CA GLN A 750 -20.45 -25.12 -17.64
C GLN A 750 -20.07 -25.84 -16.36
N GLN A 751 -19.04 -25.35 -15.68
CA GLN A 751 -18.49 -26.00 -14.48
C GLN A 751 -19.06 -25.44 -13.17
N GLN A 752 -19.90 -24.40 -13.24
CA GLN A 752 -20.39 -23.64 -12.07
C GLN A 752 -19.24 -23.22 -11.13
N SER A 753 -18.07 -22.93 -11.70
CA SER A 753 -16.86 -22.66 -10.92
C SER A 753 -16.76 -21.17 -10.55
N ALA A 754 -16.08 -20.86 -9.44
CA ALA A 754 -15.85 -19.48 -9.00
C ALA A 754 -14.72 -18.77 -9.78
N ILE A 755 -14.35 -19.25 -10.97
CA ILE A 755 -13.28 -18.64 -11.75
C ILE A 755 -13.68 -17.23 -12.17
N MET A 756 -12.74 -16.29 -12.08
CA MET A 756 -12.88 -14.93 -12.59
C MET A 756 -12.41 -14.88 -14.06
N PRO A 757 -13.31 -14.73 -15.06
CA PRO A 757 -12.93 -14.76 -16.47
C PRO A 757 -12.19 -13.50 -16.93
N ALA A 758 -12.46 -12.34 -16.30
CA ALA A 758 -11.87 -11.06 -16.71
C ALA A 758 -10.36 -10.97 -16.44
N PRO A 759 -9.84 -11.27 -15.22
CA PRO A 759 -8.40 -11.35 -15.00
C PRO A 759 -7.71 -12.38 -15.89
N ARG A 760 -8.40 -13.50 -16.20
CA ARG A 760 -7.87 -14.54 -17.10
C ARG A 760 -7.81 -14.11 -18.57
N GLY A 761 -8.68 -13.17 -18.98
CA GLY A 761 -8.61 -12.51 -20.28
C GLY A 761 -7.50 -11.47 -20.34
N ILE A 762 -7.39 -10.60 -19.33
CA ILE A 762 -6.35 -9.54 -19.27
C ILE A 762 -4.95 -10.16 -19.26
N PHE A 763 -4.74 -11.17 -18.41
CA PHE A 763 -3.44 -11.86 -18.27
C PHE A 763 -3.38 -13.17 -19.08
N TYR A 764 -3.96 -13.21 -20.28
CA TYR A 764 -4.15 -14.47 -21.02
C TYR A 764 -2.86 -15.27 -21.29
N TYR A 765 -1.70 -14.60 -21.34
CA TYR A 765 -0.39 -15.24 -21.43
C TYR A 765 -0.10 -16.22 -20.28
N LEU A 766 -0.57 -15.91 -19.05
CA LEU A 766 -0.43 -16.78 -17.88
C LEU A 766 -1.41 -17.96 -17.89
N TRP A 767 -2.52 -17.83 -18.63
CA TRP A 767 -3.66 -18.75 -18.57
C TRP A 767 -3.81 -19.65 -19.80
N TYR A 768 -2.84 -19.64 -20.72
CA TYR A 768 -2.81 -20.53 -21.89
C TYR A 768 -2.96 -22.00 -21.50
N PHE A 769 -2.11 -22.48 -20.57
CA PHE A 769 -2.12 -23.89 -20.16
C PHE A 769 -3.41 -24.27 -19.43
N ASN A 770 -3.97 -23.32 -18.67
CA ASN A 770 -5.23 -23.53 -17.98
C ASN A 770 -6.40 -23.66 -18.96
N LEU A 771 -6.48 -22.81 -19.99
CA LEU A 771 -7.48 -22.96 -21.04
C LEU A 771 -7.32 -24.30 -21.78
N TRP A 772 -6.07 -24.69 -22.10
CA TRP A 772 -5.80 -25.99 -22.71
C TRP A 772 -6.29 -27.16 -21.85
N GLN A 773 -6.10 -27.12 -20.52
CA GLN A 773 -6.56 -28.19 -19.62
C GLN A 773 -8.08 -28.37 -19.67
N HIS A 774 -8.84 -27.27 -19.66
CA HIS A 774 -10.30 -27.32 -19.72
C HIS A 774 -10.78 -27.88 -21.07
N LEU A 775 -10.16 -27.45 -22.17
CA LEU A 775 -10.48 -27.97 -23.50
C LEU A 775 -10.06 -29.45 -23.65
N LYS A 776 -8.95 -29.86 -23.01
CA LYS A 776 -8.51 -31.26 -23.00
C LYS A 776 -9.47 -32.15 -22.21
N GLN A 777 -9.97 -31.67 -21.06
CA GLN A 777 -10.96 -32.37 -20.27
C GLN A 777 -12.28 -32.55 -21.05
N ASP A 778 -12.74 -31.51 -21.76
CA ASP A 778 -13.90 -31.62 -22.65
C ASP A 778 -13.65 -32.63 -23.79
N ASN A 779 -12.46 -32.60 -24.41
CA ASN A 779 -12.09 -33.56 -25.45
C ASN A 779 -12.17 -35.00 -24.94
N ASP A 780 -11.55 -35.26 -23.79
CA ASP A 780 -11.45 -36.62 -23.23
C ASP A 780 -12.81 -37.15 -22.76
N THR A 781 -13.74 -36.24 -22.46
CA THR A 781 -15.12 -36.60 -22.11
C THR A 781 -15.96 -36.93 -23.36
N ARG A 782 -15.71 -36.25 -24.48
CA ARG A 782 -16.55 -36.36 -25.71
C ARG A 782 -16.00 -37.33 -26.75
N PHE A 783 -14.68 -37.48 -26.83
CA PHE A 783 -14.00 -38.19 -27.91
C PHE A 783 -12.93 -39.13 -27.36
N GLU A 784 -12.87 -40.35 -27.91
CA GLU A 784 -11.83 -41.33 -27.56
C GLU A 784 -10.46 -40.98 -28.20
N ALA A 785 -10.44 -40.17 -29.26
CA ALA A 785 -9.22 -39.69 -29.93
C ALA A 785 -8.91 -38.23 -29.55
N SER A 786 -7.63 -37.89 -29.40
CA SER A 786 -7.20 -36.54 -29.01
C SER A 786 -7.19 -35.58 -30.20
N HIS A 787 -8.13 -34.64 -30.23
CA HIS A 787 -8.14 -33.53 -31.20
C HIS A 787 -7.27 -32.33 -30.74
N LEU A 788 -6.68 -32.43 -29.55
CA LEU A 788 -5.74 -31.47 -28.97
C LEU A 788 -4.32 -32.08 -28.83
N PRO A 789 -3.27 -31.24 -28.82
CA PRO A 789 -1.92 -31.66 -28.46
C PRO A 789 -1.88 -32.42 -27.13
N GLY A 790 -1.00 -33.42 -27.00
CA GLY A 790 -0.76 -34.09 -25.73
C GLY A 790 -0.10 -33.17 -24.68
N LYS A 791 -0.15 -33.55 -23.40
CA LYS A 791 0.32 -32.73 -22.27
C LYS A 791 1.76 -32.21 -22.43
N ALA A 792 2.67 -33.04 -22.95
CA ALA A 792 4.06 -32.64 -23.18
C ALA A 792 4.18 -31.50 -24.21
N LEU A 793 3.50 -31.65 -25.35
CA LEU A 793 3.50 -30.61 -26.40
C LEU A 793 2.77 -29.35 -25.93
N ALA A 794 1.67 -29.48 -25.18
CA ALA A 794 0.96 -28.34 -24.62
C ALA A 794 1.79 -27.55 -23.60
N THR A 795 2.59 -28.25 -22.77
CA THR A 795 3.51 -27.61 -21.82
C THR A 795 4.62 -26.86 -22.57
N LEU A 796 5.17 -27.46 -23.64
CA LEU A 796 6.13 -26.80 -24.50
C LEU A 796 5.53 -25.55 -25.16
N LEU A 797 4.33 -25.65 -25.74
CA LEU A 797 3.65 -24.52 -26.37
C LEU A 797 3.35 -23.41 -25.36
N ALA A 798 2.96 -23.74 -24.13
CA ALA A 798 2.76 -22.76 -23.06
C ALA A 798 4.05 -22.05 -22.67
N ALA A 799 5.16 -22.80 -22.54
CA ALA A 799 6.47 -22.21 -22.25
C ALA A 799 6.93 -21.28 -23.38
N VAL A 800 6.78 -21.69 -24.64
CA VAL A 800 7.08 -20.85 -25.80
C VAL A 800 6.16 -19.63 -25.85
N PHE A 801 4.88 -19.77 -25.54
CA PHE A 801 3.93 -18.64 -25.49
C PHE A 801 4.31 -17.61 -24.43
N PHE A 802 4.77 -18.07 -23.26
CA PHE A 802 5.26 -17.19 -22.20
C PHE A 802 6.59 -16.52 -22.57
N ILE A 803 7.53 -17.25 -23.19
CA ILE A 803 8.78 -16.69 -23.70
C ILE A 803 8.51 -15.62 -24.77
N VAL A 804 7.61 -15.90 -25.71
CA VAL A 804 7.18 -14.95 -26.75
C VAL A 804 6.56 -13.71 -26.11
N ALA A 805 5.78 -13.84 -25.03
CA ALA A 805 5.24 -12.70 -24.30
C ALA A 805 6.33 -11.82 -23.67
N ILE A 806 7.39 -12.41 -23.13
CA ILE A 806 8.55 -11.67 -22.60
C ILE A 806 9.32 -10.99 -23.74
N MET A 807 9.51 -11.69 -24.86
CA MET A 807 10.23 -11.18 -26.03
C MET A 807 9.48 -10.06 -26.76
N MET A 808 8.16 -9.88 -26.53
CA MET A 808 7.41 -8.73 -27.05
C MET A 808 7.87 -7.39 -26.46
N ASN A 809 8.72 -7.38 -25.43
CA ASN A 809 9.35 -6.15 -24.94
C ASN A 809 10.55 -5.68 -25.81
N ASN A 810 10.94 -6.46 -26.83
CA ASN A 810 11.94 -6.06 -27.81
C ASN A 810 11.26 -5.48 -29.05
N THR A 811 11.61 -4.24 -29.42
CA THR A 811 10.92 -3.49 -30.48
C THR A 811 10.99 -4.21 -31.81
N VAL A 812 12.18 -4.71 -32.16
CA VAL A 812 12.48 -5.40 -33.43
C VAL A 812 11.75 -6.75 -33.57
N LEU A 813 11.51 -7.46 -32.47
CA LEU A 813 10.88 -8.78 -32.50
C LEU A 813 9.38 -8.73 -32.23
N TRP A 814 8.80 -7.56 -32.04
CA TRP A 814 7.41 -7.41 -31.62
C TRP A 814 6.40 -7.98 -32.62
N ILE A 815 6.51 -7.64 -33.92
CA ILE A 815 5.60 -8.15 -34.97
C ILE A 815 5.75 -9.68 -35.16
N PRO A 816 6.96 -10.25 -35.30
CA PRO A 816 7.14 -11.70 -35.30
C PRO A 816 6.54 -12.37 -34.07
N CYS A 817 6.76 -11.83 -32.88
CA CYS A 817 6.21 -12.37 -31.63
C CYS A 817 4.68 -12.32 -31.62
N LEU A 818 4.07 -11.24 -32.13
CA LEU A 818 2.62 -11.12 -32.26
C LEU A 818 2.04 -12.22 -33.17
N ILE A 819 2.67 -12.47 -34.33
CA ILE A 819 2.24 -13.53 -35.27
C ILE A 819 2.44 -14.93 -34.65
N ILE A 820 3.58 -15.17 -34.01
CA ILE A 820 3.89 -16.45 -33.35
C ILE A 820 2.89 -16.71 -32.22
N SER A 821 2.55 -15.71 -31.42
CA SER A 821 1.56 -15.84 -30.34
C SER A 821 0.18 -16.26 -30.86
N ALA A 822 -0.25 -15.71 -32.00
CA ALA A 822 -1.49 -16.10 -32.66
C ALA A 822 -1.45 -17.56 -33.12
N ALA A 823 -0.31 -17.98 -33.72
CA ALA A 823 -0.11 -19.34 -34.20
C ALA A 823 -0.13 -20.37 -33.06
N LEU A 824 0.45 -20.05 -31.91
CA LEU A 824 0.48 -20.92 -30.72
C LEU A 824 -0.92 -21.20 -30.15
N CYS A 825 -1.89 -20.30 -30.38
CA CYS A 825 -3.28 -20.50 -29.94
C CYS A 825 -4.17 -21.21 -30.99
N LEU A 826 -3.68 -21.46 -32.20
CA LEU A 826 -4.45 -22.15 -33.25
C LEU A 826 -4.97 -23.54 -32.85
N PRO A 827 -4.22 -24.40 -32.14
CA PRO A 827 -4.74 -25.69 -31.70
C PRO A 827 -5.99 -25.56 -30.82
N LEU A 828 -6.02 -24.56 -29.93
CA LEU A 828 -7.15 -24.29 -29.03
C LEU A 828 -8.35 -23.75 -29.82
N ALA A 829 -8.13 -22.75 -30.68
CA ALA A 829 -9.18 -22.16 -31.51
C ALA A 829 -9.78 -23.16 -32.51
N ASN A 830 -8.95 -24.02 -33.10
CA ASN A 830 -9.39 -25.07 -34.02
C ASN A 830 -10.23 -26.13 -33.30
N TYR A 831 -9.82 -26.54 -32.10
CA TYR A 831 -10.62 -27.47 -31.28
C TYR A 831 -11.98 -26.87 -30.90
N ILE A 832 -12.00 -25.61 -30.45
CA ILE A 832 -13.25 -24.89 -30.14
C ILE A 832 -14.17 -24.80 -31.38
N LEU A 833 -13.63 -24.58 -32.58
CA LEU A 833 -14.41 -24.61 -33.81
C LEU A 833 -14.94 -26.01 -34.15
N PHE A 834 -14.10 -27.03 -33.97
CA PHE A 834 -14.46 -28.42 -34.25
C PHE A 834 -15.66 -28.87 -33.42
N ILE A 835 -15.64 -28.65 -32.10
CA ILE A 835 -16.74 -29.05 -31.22
C ILE A 835 -18.01 -28.22 -31.41
N ASN A 836 -17.89 -26.99 -31.94
CA ASN A 836 -19.04 -26.14 -32.26
C ASN A 836 -19.49 -26.26 -33.74
N ALA A 837 -18.96 -27.22 -34.51
CA ALA A 837 -19.28 -27.37 -35.93
C ALA A 837 -20.76 -27.69 -36.20
N GLU A 838 -21.44 -28.35 -35.25
CA GLU A 838 -22.87 -28.66 -35.31
C GLU A 838 -23.73 -27.43 -34.97
N HIS A 839 -23.20 -26.46 -34.22
CA HIS A 839 -23.85 -25.20 -33.83
C HIS A 839 -23.53 -24.07 -34.83
N LYS A 840 -23.90 -24.29 -36.11
CA LYS A 840 -23.56 -23.39 -37.23
C LYS A 840 -24.06 -21.95 -37.05
N ASP A 841 -25.20 -21.80 -36.39
CA ASP A 841 -25.79 -20.51 -36.03
C ASP A 841 -24.90 -19.70 -35.08
N ALA A 842 -24.34 -20.33 -34.05
CA ALA A 842 -23.41 -19.69 -33.12
C ALA A 842 -22.08 -19.32 -33.79
N VAL A 843 -21.51 -20.24 -34.60
CA VAL A 843 -20.28 -19.98 -35.36
C VAL A 843 -20.47 -18.80 -36.32
N GLN A 844 -21.60 -18.76 -37.04
CA GLN A 844 -21.93 -17.64 -37.93
C GLN A 844 -22.14 -16.33 -37.15
N HIS A 845 -22.84 -16.39 -36.01
CA HIS A 845 -23.14 -15.22 -35.19
C HIS A 845 -21.87 -14.53 -34.66
N PHE A 846 -20.94 -15.30 -34.10
CA PHE A 846 -19.70 -14.80 -33.51
C PHE A 846 -18.63 -14.49 -34.56
N SER A 847 -18.69 -15.13 -35.73
CA SER A 847 -17.77 -14.83 -36.84
C SER A 847 -18.21 -13.61 -37.66
N LYS A 848 -19.43 -13.10 -37.49
CA LYS A 848 -19.89 -11.88 -38.18
C LYS A 848 -19.10 -10.64 -37.76
N TRP A 849 -18.75 -9.80 -38.74
CA TRP A 849 -18.22 -8.46 -38.50
C TRP A 849 -19.32 -7.54 -37.97
N ARG A 850 -19.00 -6.78 -36.93
CA ARG A 850 -19.94 -5.85 -36.27
C ARG A 850 -19.26 -4.52 -36.06
N PHE A 851 -20.07 -3.48 -35.85
CA PHE A 851 -19.59 -2.14 -35.58
C PHE A 851 -18.48 -2.09 -34.53
N ARG A 852 -18.57 -2.88 -33.45
CA ARG A 852 -17.50 -2.97 -32.44
C ARG A 852 -16.14 -3.46 -32.94
N HIS A 853 -16.13 -4.42 -33.87
CA HIS A 853 -14.89 -4.93 -34.45
C HIS A 853 -14.30 -3.87 -35.38
N ILE A 854 -15.16 -3.15 -36.11
CA ILE A 854 -14.75 -2.02 -36.97
C ILE A 854 -14.18 -0.90 -36.10
N LEU A 855 -14.80 -0.57 -34.97
CA LEU A 855 -14.31 0.45 -34.05
C LEU A 855 -12.96 0.07 -33.44
N LEU A 856 -12.78 -1.18 -33.01
CA LEU A 856 -11.49 -1.68 -32.52
C LEU A 856 -10.40 -1.62 -33.60
N LEU A 857 -10.76 -1.90 -34.86
CA LEU A 857 -9.85 -1.76 -36.00
C LEU A 857 -9.55 -0.29 -36.32
N ILE A 858 -10.50 0.63 -36.23
CA ILE A 858 -10.26 2.07 -36.47
C ILE A 858 -9.23 2.61 -35.47
N VAL A 859 -9.28 2.16 -34.22
CA VAL A 859 -8.33 2.57 -33.18
C VAL A 859 -6.97 1.89 -33.36
N SER A 860 -6.94 0.60 -33.71
CA SER A 860 -5.70 -0.19 -33.71
C SER A 860 -4.93 -0.17 -35.04
N THR A 861 -5.63 0.01 -36.18
CA THR A 861 -5.02 -0.07 -37.53
C THR A 861 -4.02 1.05 -37.79
N PRO A 862 -4.26 2.33 -37.41
CA PRO A 862 -3.27 3.40 -37.58
C PRO A 862 -1.97 3.10 -36.84
N ALA A 863 -2.06 2.62 -35.59
CA ALA A 863 -0.90 2.22 -34.80
C ALA A 863 -0.15 1.05 -35.47
N LEU A 864 -0.86 0.03 -35.94
CA LEU A 864 -0.25 -1.09 -36.68
C LEU A 864 0.47 -0.63 -37.96
N LEU A 865 -0.14 0.27 -38.73
CA LEU A 865 0.47 0.80 -39.95
C LEU A 865 1.71 1.64 -39.65
N LEU A 866 1.68 2.43 -38.58
CA LEU A 866 2.82 3.20 -38.12
C LEU A 866 3.97 2.28 -37.70
N THR A 867 3.70 1.26 -36.87
CA THR A 867 4.72 0.30 -36.45
C THR A 867 5.29 -0.49 -37.63
N LEU A 868 4.45 -0.89 -38.59
CA LEU A 868 4.93 -1.54 -39.83
C LEU A 868 5.81 -0.61 -40.67
N ALA A 869 5.48 0.69 -40.71
CA ALA A 869 6.28 1.67 -41.43
C ALA A 869 7.64 1.89 -40.76
N GLN A 870 7.70 1.94 -39.42
CA GLN A 870 8.94 2.05 -38.64
C GLN A 870 9.82 0.79 -38.78
N GLU A 871 9.23 -0.40 -38.62
CA GLU A 871 9.94 -1.68 -38.75
C GLU A 871 10.46 -1.93 -40.16
N SER A 872 9.71 -1.51 -41.18
CA SER A 872 10.16 -1.64 -42.57
C SER A 872 11.21 -0.61 -42.96
N GLY A 873 11.51 0.39 -42.12
CA GLY A 873 12.39 1.51 -42.46
C GLY A 873 11.76 2.51 -43.44
N ALA A 874 10.43 2.48 -43.62
CA ALA A 874 9.69 3.40 -44.48
C ALA A 874 9.51 4.79 -43.84
N ILE A 875 9.56 4.86 -42.51
CA ILE A 875 9.66 6.10 -41.72
C ILE A 875 10.71 5.88 -40.61
N PRO A 876 11.24 6.95 -40.00
CA PRO A 876 12.24 6.83 -38.95
C PRO A 876 11.73 6.04 -37.74
N ASN A 877 12.66 5.41 -37.03
CA ASN A 877 12.39 4.74 -35.76
C ASN A 877 13.19 5.49 -34.69
N SER A 878 12.61 5.68 -33.51
CA SER A 878 13.21 6.42 -32.39
C SER A 878 14.35 5.66 -31.69
N ILE A 879 15.01 4.74 -32.39
CA ILE A 879 16.14 3.95 -31.90
C ILE A 879 17.30 4.03 -32.89
N VAL A 880 18.52 3.78 -32.42
CA VAL A 880 19.67 3.64 -33.32
C VAL A 880 19.54 2.34 -34.13
N ILE A 881 19.49 2.47 -35.46
CA ILE A 881 19.38 1.37 -36.41
C ILE A 881 20.68 1.15 -37.19
N ASN A 882 20.85 -0.05 -37.75
CA ASN A 882 21.87 -0.31 -38.77
C ASN A 882 21.47 0.38 -40.08
N GLY A 883 22.45 0.89 -40.84
CA GLY A 883 22.18 1.58 -42.10
C GLY A 883 21.62 0.70 -43.22
N ASP A 884 21.68 -0.63 -43.11
CA ASP A 884 21.05 -1.57 -44.04
C ASP A 884 19.50 -1.57 -43.98
N ARG A 885 18.94 -1.00 -42.91
CA ARG A 885 17.49 -0.81 -42.75
C ARG A 885 16.96 0.44 -43.45
N LEU A 886 17.84 1.36 -43.88
CA LEU A 886 17.45 2.55 -44.62
C LEU A 886 17.07 2.19 -46.06
N TRP A 887 15.98 2.76 -46.56
CA TRP A 887 15.58 2.52 -47.93
C TRP A 887 16.54 3.19 -48.93
N GLN A 888 16.72 2.55 -50.08
CA GLN A 888 17.55 3.06 -51.16
C GLN A 888 17.13 4.45 -51.68
N ARG A 889 15.87 4.85 -51.49
CA ARG A 889 15.41 6.20 -51.84
C ARG A 889 16.06 7.26 -50.93
N ASP A 890 16.17 6.94 -49.64
CA ASP A 890 16.61 7.87 -48.60
C ASP A 890 18.13 8.02 -48.66
N LEU A 891 18.84 6.90 -48.85
CA LEU A 891 20.29 6.90 -49.14
C LEU A 891 20.63 7.75 -50.39
N LYS A 892 19.86 7.60 -51.48
CA LYS A 892 20.06 8.43 -52.70
C LYS A 892 19.75 9.90 -52.47
N GLN A 893 18.82 10.21 -51.57
CA GLN A 893 18.47 11.58 -51.23
C GLN A 893 19.56 12.23 -50.37
N MET A 894 20.07 11.53 -49.36
CA MET A 894 21.25 11.93 -48.57
C MET A 894 22.48 12.17 -49.47
N GLN A 895 22.69 11.31 -50.48
CA GLN A 895 23.76 11.52 -51.48
C GLN A 895 23.59 12.78 -52.33
N ARG A 896 22.35 13.09 -52.74
CA ARG A 896 22.06 14.30 -53.53
C ARG A 896 22.24 15.58 -52.72
N GLN A 897 21.99 15.53 -51.42
CA GLN A 897 22.16 16.64 -50.49
C GLN A 897 23.60 16.74 -49.94
N GLY A 898 24.51 15.84 -50.32
CA GLY A 898 25.91 15.88 -49.91
C GLY A 898 26.20 15.37 -48.49
N ILE A 899 25.21 14.76 -47.82
CA ILE A 899 25.34 14.24 -46.45
C ILE A 899 26.25 12.99 -46.41
N ILE A 900 26.12 12.13 -47.42
CA ILE A 900 26.96 10.95 -47.62
C ILE A 900 27.53 10.93 -49.04
N GLN A 901 28.75 10.40 -49.23
CA GLN A 901 29.35 10.37 -50.56
C GLN A 901 28.90 9.13 -51.36
N PRO A 902 28.96 9.17 -52.70
CA PRO A 902 28.70 7.99 -53.53
C PRO A 902 29.67 6.85 -53.20
N GLY A 903 29.12 5.73 -52.72
CA GLY A 903 29.89 4.53 -52.34
C GLY A 903 30.20 4.38 -50.85
N ASP A 904 29.73 5.32 -50.00
CA ASP A 904 29.76 5.14 -48.55
C ASP A 904 28.57 4.29 -48.09
N ASP A 905 28.80 3.33 -47.20
CA ASP A 905 27.72 2.65 -46.48
C ASP A 905 27.57 3.25 -45.08
N ILE A 906 26.32 3.51 -44.70
CA ILE A 906 25.99 3.92 -43.33
C ILE A 906 26.05 2.68 -42.44
N LEU A 907 26.86 2.75 -41.38
CA LEU A 907 27.04 1.67 -40.41
C LEU A 907 25.94 1.71 -39.36
N TYR A 908 25.76 2.87 -38.72
CA TYR A 908 24.66 3.15 -37.80
C TYR A 908 24.04 4.50 -38.11
N PHE A 909 22.73 4.60 -37.88
CA PHE A 909 21.91 5.78 -38.13
C PHE A 909 20.85 5.95 -37.05
N TYR A 910 20.57 7.19 -36.70
CA TYR A 910 19.48 7.59 -35.82
C TYR A 910 18.84 8.86 -36.36
N SER A 911 17.52 9.00 -36.23
CA SER A 911 16.74 10.17 -36.62
C SER A 911 15.51 10.23 -35.72
N ASP A 912 15.19 11.42 -35.24
CA ASP A 912 13.97 11.73 -34.50
C ASP A 912 12.85 12.28 -35.40
N GLY A 913 12.99 12.14 -36.72
CA GLY A 913 11.98 12.55 -37.68
C GLY A 913 10.68 11.76 -37.53
N PHE A 914 9.53 12.42 -37.64
CA PHE A 914 8.24 11.77 -37.44
C PHE A 914 7.78 10.98 -38.69
N LEU A 915 7.91 11.58 -39.87
CA LEU A 915 7.43 10.96 -41.13
C LEU A 915 8.54 10.70 -42.14
N SER A 916 9.72 11.30 -41.96
CA SER A 916 10.78 11.27 -42.95
C SER A 916 12.14 11.36 -42.28
N VAL A 917 13.05 10.46 -42.69
CA VAL A 917 14.46 10.52 -42.27
C VAL A 917 15.17 11.78 -42.76
N MET A 918 14.55 12.59 -43.62
CA MET A 918 15.15 13.86 -44.09
C MET A 918 14.80 15.06 -43.21
N GLU A 919 14.05 14.85 -42.12
CA GLU A 919 13.77 15.90 -41.12
C GLU A 919 15.00 16.14 -40.24
N ASP A 920 15.67 15.07 -39.83
CA ASP A 920 16.93 15.10 -39.10
C ASP A 920 17.69 13.77 -39.25
N GLY A 921 18.94 13.72 -38.80
CA GLY A 921 19.62 12.44 -38.66
C GLY A 921 21.09 12.55 -38.25
N ASN A 922 21.51 11.59 -37.42
CA ASN A 922 22.87 11.38 -36.96
C ASN A 922 23.35 10.01 -37.46
N GLY A 923 24.56 9.95 -38.03
CA GLY A 923 25.05 8.70 -38.59
C GLY A 923 26.56 8.60 -38.73
N ILE A 924 27.03 7.37 -38.85
CA ILE A 924 28.44 7.05 -39.10
C ILE A 924 28.58 6.22 -40.36
N THR A 925 29.57 6.56 -41.19
CA THR A 925 29.98 5.80 -42.37
C THR A 925 31.35 5.17 -42.14
N GLN A 926 31.92 4.48 -43.13
CA GLN A 926 33.30 4.01 -43.02
C GLN A 926 34.35 5.15 -43.05
N ARG A 927 33.96 6.38 -43.43
CA ARG A 927 34.89 7.49 -43.67
C ARG A 927 34.69 8.71 -42.76
N HIS A 928 33.45 8.97 -42.37
CA HIS A 928 33.08 10.16 -41.61
C HIS A 928 31.87 9.92 -40.72
N VAL A 929 31.70 10.83 -39.77
CA VAL A 929 30.49 10.98 -38.96
C VAL A 929 29.76 12.24 -39.40
N PHE A 930 28.43 12.22 -39.35
CA PHE A 930 27.59 13.33 -39.79
C PHE A 930 26.38 13.55 -38.89
N SER A 931 25.90 14.78 -38.87
CA SER A 931 24.62 15.21 -38.31
C SER A 931 23.94 16.14 -39.31
N TYR A 932 22.63 16.04 -39.47
CA TYR A 932 21.86 17.01 -40.26
C TYR A 932 20.48 17.23 -39.64
N TRP A 933 19.91 18.39 -39.92
CA TRP A 933 18.58 18.79 -39.49
C TRP A 933 17.97 19.77 -40.49
N LYS A 934 16.65 19.81 -40.52
CA LYS A 934 15.89 20.73 -41.38
C LYS A 934 15.51 21.97 -40.59
N GLU A 935 15.91 23.14 -41.09
CA GLU A 935 15.59 24.44 -40.52
C GLU A 935 14.11 24.81 -40.72
N GLU A 936 13.60 25.80 -39.97
CA GLU A 936 12.21 26.26 -40.06
C GLU A 936 11.81 26.75 -41.47
N ASP A 937 12.77 27.26 -42.25
CA ASP A 937 12.56 27.70 -43.64
C ASP A 937 12.56 26.54 -44.66
N GLY A 938 12.79 25.32 -44.17
CA GLY A 938 12.81 24.08 -44.93
C GLY A 938 14.15 23.77 -45.61
N THR A 939 15.18 24.57 -45.38
CA THR A 939 16.55 24.26 -45.81
C THR A 939 17.15 23.14 -44.94
N LEU A 940 18.06 22.35 -45.53
CA LEU A 940 18.70 21.24 -44.85
C LEU A 940 20.13 21.65 -44.48
N SER A 941 20.38 21.78 -43.18
CA SER A 941 21.70 22.04 -42.61
C SER A 941 22.38 20.71 -42.30
N SER A 942 23.70 20.61 -42.50
CA SER A 942 24.45 19.40 -42.21
C SER A 942 25.88 19.69 -41.77
N GLU A 943 26.34 18.98 -40.76
CA GLU A 943 27.71 18.98 -40.26
C GLU A 943 28.34 17.60 -40.52
N LEU A 944 29.60 17.58 -40.99
CA LEU A 944 30.32 16.35 -41.30
C LEU A 944 31.79 16.46 -40.90
N ALA A 945 32.34 15.37 -40.36
CA ALA A 945 33.76 15.30 -40.00
C ALA A 945 34.37 13.96 -40.42
N LEU A 946 35.44 14.02 -41.23
CA LEU A 946 36.29 12.85 -41.49
C LEU A 946 36.93 12.40 -40.17
N TYR A 947 37.12 11.10 -39.99
CA TYR A 947 37.75 10.59 -38.76
C TYR A 947 39.17 11.13 -38.53
N SER A 948 39.88 11.53 -39.59
CA SER A 948 41.20 12.18 -39.51
C SER A 948 41.15 13.58 -38.90
N ASP A 949 40.00 14.24 -38.92
CA ASP A 949 39.85 15.65 -38.60
C ASP A 949 39.24 15.86 -37.21
N ILE A 950 38.87 14.76 -36.54
CA ILE A 950 38.33 14.75 -35.18
C ILE A 950 39.50 14.72 -34.17
N ALA A 951 39.48 15.68 -33.25
CA ALA A 951 40.45 15.79 -32.16
C ALA A 951 40.06 14.89 -30.98
N ASP A 952 38.81 15.02 -30.52
CA ASP A 952 38.25 14.22 -29.43
C ASP A 952 36.72 14.08 -29.56
N ILE A 953 36.14 13.17 -28.78
CA ILE A 953 34.69 13.06 -28.63
C ILE A 953 34.30 13.04 -27.14
N GLU A 954 33.37 13.90 -26.76
CA GLU A 954 32.81 13.96 -25.41
C GLU A 954 31.42 13.30 -25.42
N VAL A 955 31.15 12.42 -24.44
CA VAL A 955 29.92 11.63 -24.39
C VAL A 955 29.22 11.87 -23.07
N THR A 956 28.04 12.48 -23.14
CA THR A 956 27.11 12.64 -22.02
C THR A 956 26.00 11.61 -22.18
N LYS A 957 26.01 10.57 -21.35
CA LYS A 957 25.01 9.50 -21.42
C LYS A 957 23.66 9.95 -20.88
N GLY A 958 22.59 9.62 -21.60
CA GLY A 958 21.24 9.69 -21.05
C GLY A 958 21.07 8.69 -19.89
N SER A 959 20.39 9.12 -18.84
CA SER A 959 20.30 8.43 -17.54
C SER A 959 18.98 7.67 -17.35
N THR A 960 17.96 7.98 -18.15
CA THR A 960 16.62 7.38 -18.08
C THR A 960 16.07 6.93 -19.44
N LEU A 961 14.98 6.14 -19.45
CA LEU A 961 14.31 5.67 -20.66
C LEU A 961 13.60 6.87 -21.33
N GLY A 962 14.06 7.30 -22.50
CA GLY A 962 13.56 8.48 -23.22
C GLY A 962 14.51 9.69 -23.23
N GLU A 963 15.62 9.64 -22.48
CA GLU A 963 16.71 10.62 -22.61
C GLU A 963 17.68 10.24 -23.74
N ASN A 964 18.08 11.23 -24.55
CA ASN A 964 19.08 11.04 -25.59
C ASN A 964 20.50 11.13 -25.02
N THR A 965 21.36 10.19 -25.39
CA THR A 965 22.81 10.31 -25.22
C THR A 965 23.34 11.35 -26.20
N ILE A 966 24.08 12.33 -25.67
CA ILE A 966 24.64 13.45 -26.41
C ILE A 966 26.13 13.17 -26.66
N VAL A 967 26.54 13.21 -27.92
CA VAL A 967 27.95 13.04 -28.33
C VAL A 967 28.44 14.32 -28.98
N ASN A 968 29.32 15.05 -28.30
CA ASN A 968 29.96 16.22 -28.88
C ASN A 968 31.21 15.80 -29.68
N ILE A 969 31.27 16.17 -30.96
CA ILE A 969 32.38 15.87 -31.88
C ILE A 969 33.26 17.11 -32.01
N GLN A 970 34.45 17.09 -31.40
CA GLN A 970 35.40 18.19 -31.46
C GLN A 970 36.37 18.01 -32.63
N ARG A 971 36.43 18.97 -33.55
CA ARG A 971 37.34 18.95 -34.70
C ARG A 971 38.68 19.59 -34.35
N LYS A 972 39.70 19.31 -35.15
CA LYS A 972 41.07 19.85 -34.97
C LYS A 972 41.21 21.35 -35.27
N ASP A 973 40.19 21.97 -35.86
CA ASP A 973 40.12 23.40 -36.16
C ASP A 973 39.34 24.19 -35.08
N ASP A 974 39.15 23.59 -33.91
CA ASP A 974 38.42 24.14 -32.75
C ASP A 974 36.91 24.33 -32.99
N SER A 975 36.33 23.82 -34.09
CA SER A 975 34.88 23.74 -34.29
C SER A 975 34.30 22.42 -33.77
N ASP A 976 33.03 22.42 -33.33
CA ASP A 976 32.35 21.25 -32.82
C ASP A 976 30.91 21.12 -33.33
N PHE A 977 30.35 19.91 -33.22
CA PHE A 977 28.94 19.64 -33.50
C PHE A 977 28.46 18.42 -32.72
N VAL A 978 27.16 18.38 -32.46
CA VAL A 978 26.55 17.43 -31.53
C VAL A 978 25.76 16.36 -32.27
N LEU A 979 25.85 15.12 -31.79
CA LEU A 979 24.97 14.01 -32.17
C LEU A 979 24.04 13.71 -31.00
N PHE A 980 22.76 13.53 -31.30
CA PHE A 980 21.76 13.00 -30.37
C PHE A 980 21.51 11.54 -30.72
N LEU A 981 21.48 10.65 -29.72
CA LEU A 981 21.28 9.22 -29.90
C LEU A 981 20.33 8.69 -28.82
N ALA A 982 19.25 8.01 -29.22
CA ALA A 982 18.38 7.35 -28.26
C ALA A 982 19.12 6.26 -27.45
N THR A 983 18.88 6.24 -26.14
CA THR A 983 19.42 5.24 -25.20
C THR A 983 18.76 3.86 -25.31
N ASP A 984 17.64 3.78 -26.04
CA ASP A 984 16.85 2.56 -26.22
C ASP A 984 17.65 1.40 -26.82
N GLU A 985 17.41 0.21 -26.26
CA GLU A 985 18.07 -1.05 -26.62
C GLU A 985 19.61 -1.01 -26.63
N GLY A 986 20.24 -0.06 -25.93
CA GLY A 986 21.69 0.16 -25.93
C GLY A 986 22.25 0.55 -27.30
N GLY A 987 21.41 1.16 -28.15
CA GLY A 987 21.76 1.61 -29.48
C GLY A 987 22.87 2.67 -29.49
N ASP A 988 22.75 3.66 -28.61
CA ASP A 988 23.76 4.69 -28.35
C ASP A 988 25.16 4.10 -28.07
N THR A 989 25.21 3.06 -27.24
CA THR A 989 26.45 2.43 -26.80
C THR A 989 27.12 1.70 -27.96
N ARG A 990 26.34 1.02 -28.81
CA ARG A 990 26.86 0.40 -30.05
C ARG A 990 27.34 1.44 -31.06
N PHE A 991 26.59 2.54 -31.22
CA PHE A 991 26.96 3.65 -32.08
C PHE A 991 28.31 4.27 -31.64
N ILE A 992 28.42 4.63 -30.36
CA ILE A 992 29.61 5.24 -29.77
C ILE A 992 30.80 4.29 -29.82
N GLN A 993 30.60 3.00 -29.51
CA GLN A 993 31.66 2.01 -29.63
C GLN A 993 32.19 1.97 -31.07
N LYS A 994 31.29 1.95 -32.06
CA LYS A 994 31.68 1.89 -33.47
C LYS A 994 32.39 3.16 -33.93
N LEU A 995 31.90 4.32 -33.48
CA LEU A 995 32.55 5.62 -33.69
C LEU A 995 33.99 5.62 -33.13
N ARG A 996 34.18 5.14 -31.89
CA ARG A 996 35.51 5.02 -31.26
C ARG A 996 36.44 4.06 -32.01
N GLU A 997 35.94 2.93 -32.50
CA GLU A 997 36.74 1.98 -33.30
C GLU A 997 37.30 2.65 -34.57
N HIS A 998 36.47 3.40 -35.30
CA HIS A 998 36.90 4.09 -36.53
C HIS A 998 37.85 5.27 -36.25
N LEU A 999 37.62 6.02 -35.16
CA LEU A 999 38.54 7.07 -34.71
C LEU A 999 39.91 6.49 -34.33
N GLN A 1000 39.93 5.33 -33.67
CA GLN A 1000 41.18 4.65 -33.32
C GLN A 1000 41.89 4.15 -34.56
N ALA A 1001 41.17 3.58 -35.53
CA ALA A 1001 41.74 3.11 -36.79
C ALA A 1001 42.33 4.24 -37.65
N ALA A 1002 41.75 5.45 -37.62
CA ALA A 1002 42.25 6.62 -38.35
C ALA A 1002 43.48 7.29 -37.71
N LYS A 1003 43.80 6.96 -36.45
CA LYS A 1003 45.02 7.42 -35.75
C LYS A 1003 46.28 6.61 -36.12
N TYR A 1004 46.13 5.50 -36.83
CA TYR A 1004 47.20 4.64 -37.35
C TYR A 1004 47.22 4.68 -38.88
#